data_AF-A0A368G721-F1
#
_entry.id   AF-A0A368G721-F1
#
_cell.length_a   1.000
_cell.length_b   1.000
_cell.length_c   1.000
_cell.angle_alpha   90.00
_cell.angle_beta   90.00
_cell.angle_gamma   90.00
#
_symmetry.space_group_name_H-M   'P 1'
#
loop_
_entity.id
_entity.type
_entity.pdbx_description
1 polymer ?
#
loop_
_entity_poly.entity_id
_entity_poly.type
_entity_poly.pdbx_seq_one_letter_code
_entity_poly.pdbx_strand_id
1 'polypeptide(L)'
;MTSVLVIGGGGREHAIAWLLAKSELVKKVWVAPGNGADFPAPDIDAGVADDVVKFCQREDVSLIVVGPEGPLADGFVDQIGGRVPVFGPTKEGAMLEASKIFSKTFMRDFGLPTARFAQFDDIRDAKAFIEKLAPFVVLGLALGPKKHCRCDWKGIVVKADGLAAGKGVVVADGKEAALEAAGHMLAGQFGSSSSRILLEERLYGYEVSALCFTDGTSIARMPLIRDHKRLLENDQGPNTGGMGVIGPVTVPNPVDQQITRILEETVASLRKKGIIYKGVIYAGFMVTTDGPKLLEYNCRFGDPETEIIMRLLKSDLYSICMACTNGTLFEQKIEWDDRQACGIVLASKNYPYSGDKGTPIEIPDDTQDTVVFHAGTKRSPDGKVVTNGGRILCVTSLGSTAAEARSRAIKTCEEVKFEGKFFRRDIGIVRNGTTKSLTYDDSGVNIDEGNAFVEDIKGLVKSTLKKGTGQIGGFGAVVDLSAAGYPGGSEIVIGIDGVGTKIEVADIMNDYSGIGHDVVGMCVNDVLCHCAAPIAFVDYFVSGKLNRSRAREVVASIAEACIESGCSLVGGETAEMPGVYGPTQWDLAGCAVAVREPEWPMLPDSKSIQEGDYLIGLTSSGVHSNGFSLVRKIFEMNGISYKEKTPWDSQKTFGQVVLAPTRLYVRSVLPLLKDRLVKGCAHITGGGIEENAIRVLDSKGDLALEVDASSWPKPEIFNWLAAVGPVSPGAMLRTFNCGIGMVLVVAPSQAKELEDRLMEMGERSYRIGKVVRRAGDSLIIFTNMETAFDTFKYPQISRPKVKVGILISGTGSNMKKLIESSQSAASYCEVAVVISNKPGVKGLEVAKQMGVEALCVPHTQIREEGEVKLTEALRSRGIQLICLAGYMRVLSASFVREWQNRIINIHPSLLPSFRGAYAVRDALEFGAKVTGCSVHFVDEEVDHGKLIAQLPVIIDENDDETSLHAKIQEKEHKLFPEAMQKVAKNMITFRLSVNSH
;
A
#
# COMPACT_ATOMS: atom_id res chain seq x y z
N MET A 1 31.45 -31.77 -17.69
CA MET A 1 31.24 -30.47 -18.36
C MET A 1 30.96 -30.72 -19.83
N THR A 2 30.03 -29.96 -20.42
CA THR A 2 29.47 -30.18 -21.78
C THR A 2 29.37 -28.85 -22.55
N SER A 3 29.09 -28.88 -23.86
CA SER A 3 28.84 -27.67 -24.66
C SER A 3 27.35 -27.29 -24.68
N VAL A 4 27.06 -26.01 -24.91
CA VAL A 4 25.70 -25.48 -25.14
C VAL A 4 25.67 -24.66 -26.43
N LEU A 5 24.57 -24.72 -27.18
CA LEU A 5 24.33 -23.91 -28.39
C LEU A 5 23.17 -22.94 -28.19
N VAL A 6 23.40 -21.65 -28.41
CA VAL A 6 22.39 -20.60 -28.39
C VAL A 6 22.06 -20.19 -29.83
N ILE A 7 20.79 -20.20 -30.20
CA ILE A 7 20.32 -19.75 -31.53
C ILE A 7 19.88 -18.28 -31.45
N GLY A 8 20.50 -17.42 -32.28
CA GLY A 8 20.23 -15.99 -32.43
C GLY A 8 21.51 -15.13 -32.46
N GLY A 9 21.35 -13.82 -32.22
CA GLY A 9 22.42 -12.82 -32.33
C GLY A 9 22.06 -11.43 -31.79
N GLY A 10 20.99 -11.29 -31.01
CA GLY A 10 20.60 -10.06 -30.30
C GLY A 10 21.25 -9.91 -28.93
N GLY A 11 20.81 -8.89 -28.17
CA GLY A 11 21.30 -8.63 -26.81
C GLY A 11 20.90 -9.73 -25.84
N ARG A 12 19.65 -10.21 -25.97
CA ARG A 12 19.12 -11.38 -25.28
C ARG A 12 19.99 -12.62 -25.42
N GLU A 13 20.40 -12.97 -26.64
CA GLU A 13 21.22 -14.18 -26.85
C GLU A 13 22.62 -14.05 -26.24
N HIS A 14 23.19 -12.84 -26.25
CA HIS A 14 24.44 -12.58 -25.54
C HIS A 14 24.26 -12.68 -24.01
N ALA A 15 23.18 -12.13 -23.44
CA ALA A 15 22.91 -12.27 -22.00
C ALA A 15 22.70 -13.72 -21.55
N ILE A 16 22.01 -14.53 -22.38
CA ILE A 16 21.87 -15.98 -22.17
C ILE A 16 23.24 -16.67 -22.21
N ALA A 17 24.05 -16.39 -23.25
CA ALA A 17 25.39 -16.99 -23.39
C ALA A 17 26.34 -16.59 -22.25
N TRP A 18 26.29 -15.34 -21.81
CA TRP A 18 27.05 -14.80 -20.67
C TRP A 18 26.74 -15.51 -19.36
N LEU A 19 25.47 -15.83 -19.07
CA LEU A 19 25.13 -16.53 -17.84
C LEU A 19 25.44 -18.03 -17.94
N LEU A 20 25.19 -18.67 -19.09
CA LEU A 20 25.56 -20.07 -19.33
C LEU A 20 27.08 -20.31 -19.18
N ALA A 21 27.91 -19.36 -19.64
CA ALA A 21 29.37 -19.45 -19.54
C ALA A 21 29.92 -19.38 -18.09
N LYS A 22 29.07 -19.04 -17.11
CA LYS A 22 29.41 -19.05 -15.67
C LYS A 22 29.09 -20.36 -14.97
N SER A 23 28.40 -21.28 -15.65
CA SER A 23 28.04 -22.58 -15.09
C SER A 23 29.25 -23.50 -15.00
N GLU A 24 29.52 -24.07 -13.82
CA GLU A 24 30.56 -25.10 -13.64
C GLU A 24 30.28 -26.38 -14.44
N LEU A 25 29.05 -26.55 -14.96
CA LEU A 25 28.65 -27.68 -15.80
C LEU A 25 28.94 -27.42 -17.30
N VAL A 26 29.12 -26.17 -17.72
CA VAL A 26 29.28 -25.78 -19.13
C VAL A 26 30.76 -25.51 -19.44
N LYS A 27 31.32 -26.30 -20.35
CA LYS A 27 32.69 -26.15 -20.85
C LYS A 27 32.80 -25.02 -21.89
N LYS A 28 31.78 -24.86 -22.72
CA LYS A 28 31.79 -23.97 -23.89
C LYS A 28 30.38 -23.59 -24.31
N VAL A 29 30.19 -22.32 -24.65
CA VAL A 29 28.95 -21.81 -25.26
C VAL A 29 29.24 -21.43 -26.72
N TRP A 30 28.40 -21.88 -27.63
CA TRP A 30 28.38 -21.50 -29.04
C TRP A 30 27.16 -20.64 -29.32
N VAL A 31 27.26 -19.66 -30.23
CA VAL A 31 26.13 -18.77 -30.58
C VAL A 31 25.98 -18.67 -32.09
N ALA A 32 24.79 -18.98 -32.63
CA ALA A 32 24.55 -19.10 -34.07
C ALA A 32 23.44 -18.15 -34.57
N PRO A 33 23.73 -17.14 -35.41
CA PRO A 33 25.04 -16.75 -35.94
C PRO A 33 25.91 -15.93 -34.97
N GLY A 34 25.38 -15.50 -33.82
CA GLY A 34 26.09 -14.61 -32.90
C GLY A 34 26.18 -13.16 -33.40
N ASN A 35 27.04 -12.37 -32.75
CA ASN A 35 27.26 -10.95 -33.05
C ASN A 35 28.70 -10.52 -32.73
N GLY A 36 28.95 -9.25 -32.41
CA GLY A 36 30.29 -8.74 -32.08
C GLY A 36 30.84 -9.14 -30.70
N ALA A 37 30.06 -9.86 -29.87
CA ALA A 37 30.53 -10.42 -28.59
C ALA A 37 31.60 -11.51 -28.79
N ASP A 38 32.35 -11.82 -27.72
CA ASP A 38 33.44 -12.81 -27.77
C ASP A 38 32.96 -14.26 -27.57
N PHE A 39 32.00 -14.69 -28.37
CA PHE A 39 31.51 -16.07 -28.39
C PHE A 39 31.79 -16.72 -29.76
N PRO A 40 32.21 -18.01 -29.78
CA PRO A 40 32.50 -18.70 -31.02
C PRO A 40 31.21 -18.98 -31.80
N ALA A 41 31.16 -18.53 -33.05
CA ALA A 41 30.12 -18.89 -34.00
C ALA A 41 30.40 -20.28 -34.61
N PRO A 42 29.39 -21.16 -34.75
CA PRO A 42 29.55 -22.45 -35.40
C PRO A 42 29.48 -22.34 -36.93
N ASP A 43 30.24 -23.19 -37.61
CA ASP A 43 30.23 -23.32 -39.08
C ASP A 43 29.07 -24.23 -39.53
N ILE A 44 27.84 -23.70 -39.45
CA ILE A 44 26.57 -24.34 -39.84
C ILE A 44 25.54 -23.32 -40.31
N ASP A 45 24.57 -23.77 -41.11
CA ASP A 45 23.29 -23.07 -41.27
C ASP A 45 22.35 -23.44 -40.11
N ALA A 46 22.06 -22.48 -39.24
CA ALA A 46 21.16 -22.66 -38.09
C ALA A 46 19.69 -22.89 -38.51
N GLY A 47 19.32 -22.61 -39.77
CA GLY A 47 18.01 -22.93 -40.32
C GLY A 47 17.85 -24.39 -40.76
N VAL A 48 18.95 -25.16 -40.84
CA VAL A 48 18.94 -26.56 -41.29
C VAL A 48 19.12 -27.50 -40.09
N ALA A 49 18.02 -28.06 -39.60
CA ALA A 49 18.00 -28.89 -38.39
C ALA A 49 18.99 -30.07 -38.40
N ASP A 50 19.21 -30.71 -39.55
CA ASP A 50 20.16 -31.82 -39.67
C ASP A 50 21.63 -31.40 -39.57
N ASP A 51 21.97 -30.17 -39.98
CA ASP A 51 23.34 -29.65 -39.84
C ASP A 51 23.59 -29.20 -38.40
N VAL A 52 22.58 -28.64 -37.72
CA VAL A 52 22.62 -28.40 -36.27
C VAL A 52 22.82 -29.71 -35.51
N VAL A 53 22.08 -30.79 -35.82
CA VAL A 53 22.24 -32.09 -35.13
C VAL A 53 23.64 -32.68 -35.33
N LYS A 54 24.18 -32.67 -36.56
CA LYS A 54 25.56 -33.12 -36.83
C LYS A 54 26.59 -32.30 -36.05
N PHE A 55 26.39 -30.98 -35.95
CA PHE A 55 27.26 -30.10 -35.17
C PHE A 55 27.19 -30.43 -33.67
N CYS A 56 25.98 -30.60 -33.13
CA CYS A 56 25.78 -30.94 -31.73
C CYS A 56 26.46 -32.26 -31.34
N GLN A 57 26.38 -33.27 -32.21
CA GLN A 57 27.08 -34.55 -32.04
C GLN A 57 28.61 -34.40 -32.10
N ARG A 58 29.13 -33.49 -32.93
CA ARG A 58 30.58 -33.25 -33.10
C ARG A 58 31.20 -32.50 -31.92
N GLU A 59 30.51 -31.49 -31.39
CA GLU A 59 31.03 -30.58 -30.36
C GLU A 59 30.54 -30.91 -28.93
N ASP A 60 29.90 -32.08 -28.73
CA ASP A 60 29.31 -32.54 -27.45
C ASP A 60 28.33 -31.52 -26.85
N VAL A 61 27.39 -31.05 -27.67
CA VAL A 61 26.33 -30.12 -27.26
C VAL A 61 25.16 -30.91 -26.65
N SER A 62 24.93 -30.73 -25.36
CA SER A 62 23.84 -31.36 -24.61
C SER A 62 22.54 -30.57 -24.59
N LEU A 63 22.59 -29.27 -24.93
CA LEU A 63 21.44 -28.36 -24.87
C LEU A 63 21.49 -27.33 -26.01
N ILE A 64 20.36 -27.13 -26.66
CA ILE A 64 20.10 -26.02 -27.57
C ILE A 64 19.13 -25.04 -26.89
N VAL A 65 19.45 -23.75 -26.86
CA VAL A 65 18.58 -22.68 -26.34
C VAL A 65 18.18 -21.78 -27.49
N VAL A 66 16.87 -21.67 -27.76
CA VAL A 66 16.36 -20.84 -28.86
C VAL A 66 15.96 -19.46 -28.33
N GLY A 67 16.63 -18.42 -28.81
CA GLY A 67 16.34 -17.02 -28.45
C GLY A 67 15.17 -16.38 -29.22
N PRO A 68 15.21 -16.33 -30.57
CA PRO A 68 14.19 -15.66 -31.38
C PRO A 68 12.97 -16.53 -31.67
N GLU A 69 11.86 -15.85 -31.94
CA GLU A 69 10.54 -16.43 -32.19
C GLU A 69 10.40 -17.13 -33.56
N GLY A 70 11.13 -16.65 -34.58
CA GLY A 70 11.05 -17.17 -35.96
C GLY A 70 11.28 -18.68 -36.06
N PRO A 71 12.44 -19.22 -35.62
CA PRO A 71 12.71 -20.66 -35.64
C PRO A 71 11.67 -21.50 -34.89
N LEU A 72 11.09 -20.97 -33.80
CA LEU A 72 10.02 -21.65 -33.06
C LEU A 72 8.74 -21.74 -33.88
N ALA A 73 8.32 -20.64 -34.52
CA ALA A 73 7.16 -20.59 -35.40
C ALA A 73 7.32 -21.45 -36.67
N ASP A 74 8.54 -21.58 -37.19
CA ASP A 74 8.84 -22.45 -38.33
C ASP A 74 8.83 -23.94 -37.95
N GLY A 75 8.99 -24.28 -36.66
CA GLY A 75 8.96 -25.64 -36.13
C GLY A 75 10.34 -26.28 -35.99
N PHE A 76 11.37 -25.48 -35.72
CA PHE A 76 12.74 -25.96 -35.49
C PHE A 76 12.81 -27.06 -34.41
N VAL A 77 12.08 -26.90 -33.31
CA VAL A 77 12.04 -27.88 -32.21
C VAL A 77 11.50 -29.22 -32.68
N ASP A 78 10.42 -29.20 -33.47
CA ASP A 78 9.81 -30.40 -34.07
C ASP A 78 10.75 -31.08 -35.07
N GLN A 79 11.50 -30.30 -35.85
CA GLN A 79 12.50 -30.81 -36.81
C GLN A 79 13.72 -31.44 -36.12
N ILE A 80 14.17 -30.90 -34.97
CA ILE A 80 15.21 -31.55 -34.17
C ILE A 80 14.71 -32.90 -33.62
N GLY A 81 13.41 -33.04 -33.34
CA GLY A 81 12.77 -34.34 -33.09
C GLY A 81 13.32 -35.08 -31.86
N GLY A 82 13.75 -34.34 -30.83
CA GLY A 82 14.32 -34.91 -29.59
C GLY A 82 15.74 -35.48 -29.72
N ARG A 83 16.39 -35.36 -30.89
CA ARG A 83 17.78 -35.83 -31.12
C ARG A 83 18.81 -35.10 -30.24
N VAL A 84 18.49 -33.88 -29.82
CA VAL A 84 19.21 -33.07 -28.82
C VAL A 84 18.14 -32.36 -27.98
N PRO A 85 18.30 -32.20 -26.65
CA PRO A 85 17.41 -31.37 -25.84
C PRO A 85 17.34 -29.92 -26.36
N VAL A 86 16.13 -29.43 -26.62
CA VAL A 86 15.89 -28.05 -27.04
C VAL A 86 15.03 -27.33 -26.00
N PHE A 87 15.55 -26.23 -25.46
CA PHE A 87 14.81 -25.30 -24.63
C PHE A 87 14.07 -24.30 -25.54
N GLY A 88 12.79 -24.59 -25.76
CA GLY A 88 11.86 -23.81 -26.59
C GLY A 88 10.62 -24.66 -26.93
N PRO A 89 9.46 -24.03 -27.19
CA PRO A 89 8.23 -24.74 -27.50
C PRO A 89 8.24 -25.34 -28.92
N THR A 90 7.42 -26.39 -29.11
CA THR A 90 7.05 -26.86 -30.45
C THR A 90 6.29 -25.79 -31.23
N LYS A 91 6.17 -25.98 -32.55
CA LYS A 91 5.40 -25.10 -33.45
C LYS A 91 3.99 -24.82 -32.95
N GLU A 92 3.31 -25.84 -32.42
CA GLU A 92 1.96 -25.70 -31.85
C GLU A 92 1.91 -24.81 -30.60
N GLY A 93 2.94 -24.89 -29.75
CA GLY A 93 3.10 -23.97 -28.61
C GLY A 93 3.44 -22.54 -29.04
N ALA A 94 4.31 -22.40 -30.04
CA ALA A 94 4.71 -21.12 -30.62
C ALA A 94 3.54 -20.33 -31.25
N MET A 95 2.42 -20.98 -31.57
CA MET A 95 1.20 -20.32 -32.07
C MET A 95 0.62 -19.28 -31.09
N LEU A 96 0.95 -19.32 -29.79
CA LEU A 96 0.57 -18.27 -28.84
C LEU A 96 1.17 -16.88 -29.15
N GLU A 97 2.36 -16.83 -29.79
CA GLU A 97 2.98 -15.60 -30.32
C GLU A 97 2.74 -15.44 -31.82
N ALA A 98 2.85 -16.54 -32.58
CA ALA A 98 2.82 -16.51 -34.05
C ALA A 98 1.45 -16.17 -34.66
N SER A 99 0.35 -16.33 -33.92
CA SER A 99 -0.99 -15.83 -34.32
C SER A 99 -1.71 -15.22 -33.12
N LYS A 100 -1.96 -13.91 -33.18
CA LYS A 100 -2.74 -13.20 -32.17
C LYS A 100 -4.20 -13.68 -32.14
N ILE A 101 -4.75 -14.11 -33.28
CA ILE A 101 -6.09 -14.70 -33.35
C ILE A 101 -6.13 -16.04 -32.60
N PHE A 102 -5.13 -16.92 -32.77
CA PHE A 102 -5.01 -18.15 -31.99
C PHE A 102 -4.86 -17.83 -30.49
N SER A 103 -3.96 -16.90 -30.15
CA SER A 103 -3.68 -16.45 -28.79
C SER A 103 -4.95 -15.97 -28.04
N LYS A 104 -5.72 -15.06 -28.64
CA LYS A 104 -6.99 -14.57 -28.06
C LYS A 104 -8.09 -15.63 -28.02
N THR A 105 -8.16 -16.48 -29.04
CA THR A 105 -9.11 -17.61 -29.08
C THR A 105 -8.83 -18.59 -27.93
N PHE A 106 -7.56 -18.93 -27.72
CA PHE A 106 -7.12 -19.74 -26.58
C PHE A 106 -7.50 -19.09 -25.24
N MET A 107 -7.21 -17.80 -25.04
CA MET A 107 -7.60 -17.09 -23.82
C MET A 107 -9.11 -17.17 -23.57
N ARG A 108 -9.93 -16.89 -24.58
CA ARG A 108 -11.40 -16.95 -24.49
C ARG A 108 -11.90 -18.36 -24.16
N ASP A 109 -11.43 -19.36 -24.89
CA ASP A 109 -11.94 -20.74 -24.81
C ASP A 109 -11.60 -21.42 -23.46
N PHE A 110 -10.57 -20.92 -22.76
CA PHE A 110 -10.19 -21.36 -21.41
C PHE A 110 -10.53 -20.36 -20.29
N GLY A 111 -11.15 -19.22 -20.60
CA GLY A 111 -11.59 -18.24 -19.62
C GLY A 111 -10.51 -17.32 -19.04
N LEU A 112 -9.32 -17.25 -19.65
CA LEU A 112 -8.22 -16.40 -19.22
C LEU A 112 -8.57 -14.90 -19.46
N PRO A 113 -8.32 -14.00 -18.50
CA PRO A 113 -8.76 -12.60 -18.58
C PRO A 113 -7.98 -11.83 -19.66
N THR A 114 -8.69 -11.28 -20.65
CA THR A 114 -8.10 -10.50 -21.74
C THR A 114 -9.07 -9.42 -22.25
N ALA A 115 -8.61 -8.56 -23.16
CA ALA A 115 -9.45 -7.62 -23.90
C ALA A 115 -10.49 -8.35 -24.75
N ARG A 116 -11.74 -7.88 -24.75
CA ARG A 116 -12.76 -8.29 -25.72
C ARG A 116 -12.25 -8.00 -27.15
N PHE A 117 -12.52 -8.93 -28.08
CA PHE A 117 -11.96 -8.88 -29.43
C PHE A 117 -12.92 -9.39 -30.51
N ALA A 118 -12.63 -9.02 -31.76
CA ALA A 118 -13.23 -9.57 -32.98
C ALA A 118 -12.17 -9.68 -34.08
N GLN A 119 -12.33 -10.62 -35.01
CA GLN A 119 -11.36 -10.93 -36.08
C GLN A 119 -11.97 -10.69 -37.46
N PHE A 120 -11.16 -10.24 -38.42
CA PHE A 120 -11.60 -9.91 -39.78
C PHE A 120 -10.54 -10.24 -40.82
N ASP A 121 -10.98 -10.68 -41.99
CA ASP A 121 -10.24 -10.88 -43.23
C ASP A 121 -10.72 -9.93 -44.35
N ASP A 122 -11.96 -9.44 -44.29
CA ASP A 122 -12.51 -8.43 -45.21
C ASP A 122 -12.70 -7.05 -44.55
N ILE A 123 -12.26 -5.99 -45.26
CA ILE A 123 -12.35 -4.60 -44.79
C ILE A 123 -13.79 -4.08 -44.67
N ARG A 124 -14.74 -4.63 -45.43
CA ARG A 124 -16.17 -4.26 -45.38
C ARG A 124 -16.78 -4.71 -44.06
N ASP A 125 -16.44 -5.93 -43.61
CA ASP A 125 -16.92 -6.48 -42.35
C ASP A 125 -16.25 -5.82 -41.15
N ALA A 126 -14.94 -5.57 -41.22
CA ALA A 126 -14.22 -4.78 -40.22
C ALA A 126 -14.83 -3.37 -40.07
N LYS A 127 -15.12 -2.70 -41.21
CA LYS A 127 -15.80 -1.40 -41.21
C LYS A 127 -17.19 -1.48 -40.62
N ALA A 128 -18.01 -2.45 -41.04
CA ALA A 128 -19.37 -2.62 -40.54
C ALA A 128 -19.41 -2.95 -39.04
N PHE A 129 -18.36 -3.56 -38.48
CA PHE A 129 -18.21 -3.74 -37.03
C PHE A 129 -17.85 -2.43 -36.33
N ILE A 130 -16.78 -1.74 -36.78
CA ILE A 130 -16.35 -0.45 -36.21
C ILE A 130 -17.50 0.59 -36.22
N GLU A 131 -18.31 0.62 -37.27
CA GLU A 131 -19.45 1.53 -37.39
C GLU A 131 -20.60 1.24 -36.42
N LYS A 132 -20.72 0.00 -35.91
CA LYS A 132 -21.72 -0.38 -34.91
C LYS A 132 -21.31 -0.08 -33.46
N LEU A 133 -20.05 0.25 -33.19
CA LEU A 133 -19.53 0.52 -31.83
C LEU A 133 -19.79 1.95 -31.33
N ALA A 134 -20.41 2.82 -32.14
CA ALA A 134 -20.56 4.26 -31.87
C ALA A 134 -21.75 4.59 -30.93
N PRO A 135 -21.70 5.72 -30.17
CA PRO A 135 -20.80 6.86 -30.36
C PRO A 135 -19.68 7.01 -29.31
N PHE A 136 -18.47 7.28 -29.81
CA PHE A 136 -17.40 7.91 -29.03
C PHE A 136 -17.91 9.25 -28.47
N VAL A 137 -17.93 9.39 -27.14
CA VAL A 137 -18.22 10.68 -26.49
C VAL A 137 -16.91 11.48 -26.44
N VAL A 138 -16.81 12.48 -27.32
CA VAL A 138 -15.85 13.58 -27.14
C VAL A 138 -16.20 14.32 -25.85
N LEU A 139 -15.20 14.65 -25.05
CA LEU A 139 -15.38 15.32 -23.76
C LEU A 139 -15.80 16.79 -23.96
N GLY A 140 -17.08 17.01 -24.29
CA GLY A 140 -17.68 18.31 -24.55
C GLY A 140 -18.97 18.19 -25.35
N LEU A 141 -20.10 18.48 -24.71
CA LEU A 141 -21.45 18.60 -25.29
C LEU A 141 -22.08 17.33 -25.92
N ALA A 142 -22.94 16.64 -25.16
CA ALA A 142 -24.06 15.88 -25.75
C ALA A 142 -25.26 15.77 -24.78
N LEU A 143 -26.45 16.10 -25.28
CA LEU A 143 -27.72 16.02 -24.56
C LEU A 143 -28.47 14.72 -24.89
N GLY A 144 -29.15 14.16 -23.88
CA GLY A 144 -30.33 13.29 -24.07
C GLY A 144 -30.10 11.77 -24.10
N PRO A 145 -31.10 10.97 -23.70
CA PRO A 145 -30.99 9.51 -23.64
C PRO A 145 -31.27 8.87 -25.00
N LYS A 146 -30.43 7.92 -25.44
CA LYS A 146 -30.73 7.07 -26.60
C LYS A 146 -30.52 5.58 -26.32
N LYS A 147 -31.35 4.79 -27.01
CA LYS A 147 -31.67 3.38 -26.77
C LYS A 147 -30.62 2.44 -27.37
N HIS A 148 -30.29 1.38 -26.63
CA HIS A 148 -29.89 0.05 -27.13
C HIS A 148 -28.79 0.00 -28.22
N CYS A 149 -27.54 0.33 -27.85
CA CYS A 149 -26.38 -0.35 -28.43
C CYS A 149 -25.78 -1.30 -27.38
N ARG A 150 -25.40 -2.52 -27.76
CA ARG A 150 -24.93 -3.59 -26.85
C ARG A 150 -23.40 -3.65 -26.66
N CYS A 151 -22.65 -2.75 -27.29
CA CYS A 151 -21.20 -2.68 -27.18
C CYS A 151 -20.77 -1.30 -26.68
N ASP A 152 -19.88 -1.27 -25.69
CA ASP A 152 -19.51 -0.10 -24.89
C ASP A 152 -17.98 0.18 -24.94
N TRP A 153 -17.34 -0.20 -26.04
CA TRP A 153 -15.89 -0.06 -26.22
C TRP A 153 -15.50 1.43 -26.27
N LYS A 154 -14.74 1.90 -25.27
CA LYS A 154 -14.28 3.30 -25.17
C LYS A 154 -13.11 3.65 -26.11
N GLY A 155 -12.55 2.67 -26.80
CA GLY A 155 -11.46 2.80 -27.76
C GLY A 155 -11.17 1.47 -28.44
N ILE A 156 -10.43 1.51 -29.56
CA ILE A 156 -10.15 0.34 -30.41
C ILE A 156 -8.64 0.21 -30.62
N VAL A 157 -8.13 -1.02 -30.57
CA VAL A 157 -6.76 -1.37 -30.98
C VAL A 157 -6.83 -2.30 -32.19
N VAL A 158 -6.10 -1.98 -33.25
CA VAL A 158 -6.00 -2.77 -34.48
C VAL A 158 -4.67 -3.50 -34.47
N LYS A 159 -4.68 -4.84 -34.59
CA LYS A 159 -3.47 -5.67 -34.66
C LYS A 159 -3.48 -6.56 -35.89
N ALA A 160 -2.34 -6.68 -36.57
CA ALA A 160 -2.10 -7.73 -37.55
C ALA A 160 -1.98 -9.09 -36.83
N ASP A 161 -2.54 -10.16 -37.40
CA ASP A 161 -2.55 -11.49 -36.77
C ASP A 161 -1.13 -12.06 -36.56
N GLY A 162 -0.34 -12.11 -37.64
CA GLY A 162 0.97 -12.77 -37.66
C GLY A 162 2.13 -11.99 -37.03
N LEU A 163 3.33 -12.54 -37.14
CA LEU A 163 4.57 -11.92 -36.70
C LEU A 163 4.85 -10.65 -37.53
N ALA A 164 4.98 -9.51 -36.85
CA ALA A 164 5.18 -8.20 -37.44
C ALA A 164 6.25 -7.37 -36.70
N ALA A 165 7.18 -8.05 -36.01
CA ALA A 165 8.30 -7.45 -35.26
C ALA A 165 7.91 -6.25 -34.36
N GLY A 166 6.78 -6.37 -33.63
CA GLY A 166 6.22 -5.31 -32.77
C GLY A 166 5.60 -4.10 -33.49
N LYS A 167 5.68 -4.02 -34.83
CA LYS A 167 5.20 -2.88 -35.63
C LYS A 167 3.73 -3.01 -36.09
N GLY A 168 3.17 -4.22 -36.07
CA GLY A 168 1.80 -4.52 -36.50
C GLY A 168 0.70 -4.24 -35.48
N VAL A 169 0.82 -3.19 -34.65
CA VAL A 169 -0.15 -2.81 -33.61
C VAL A 169 -0.39 -1.30 -33.66
N VAL A 170 -1.64 -0.89 -33.82
CA VAL A 170 -2.08 0.51 -33.84
C VAL A 170 -3.17 0.72 -32.79
N VAL A 171 -2.92 1.61 -31.83
CA VAL A 171 -3.93 2.10 -30.89
C VAL A 171 -4.63 3.29 -31.57
N ALA A 172 -5.92 3.19 -31.82
CA ALA A 172 -6.67 4.20 -32.57
C ALA A 172 -7.41 5.17 -31.64
N ASP A 173 -7.16 6.47 -31.80
CA ASP A 173 -7.82 7.55 -31.07
C ASP A 173 -9.13 8.01 -31.74
N GLY A 174 -9.83 7.10 -32.41
CA GLY A 174 -11.11 7.37 -33.07
C GLY A 174 -11.50 6.31 -34.12
N LYS A 175 -12.70 6.44 -34.68
CA LYS A 175 -13.21 5.57 -35.74
C LYS A 175 -12.33 5.63 -36.99
N GLU A 176 -11.97 6.84 -37.40
CA GLU A 176 -11.29 7.13 -38.66
C GLU A 176 -9.89 6.50 -38.67
N ALA A 177 -9.13 6.68 -37.58
CA ALA A 177 -7.82 6.06 -37.38
C ALA A 177 -7.91 4.52 -37.32
N ALA A 178 -8.98 3.95 -36.73
CA ALA A 178 -9.18 2.50 -36.71
C ALA A 178 -9.49 1.94 -38.10
N LEU A 179 -10.27 2.65 -38.91
CA LEU A 179 -10.57 2.28 -40.30
C LEU A 179 -9.35 2.39 -41.21
N GLU A 180 -8.56 3.45 -41.05
CA GLU A 180 -7.30 3.65 -41.80
C GLU A 180 -6.30 2.52 -41.49
N ALA A 181 -6.07 2.23 -40.20
CA ALA A 181 -5.18 1.15 -39.78
C ALA A 181 -5.66 -0.23 -40.26
N ALA A 182 -6.96 -0.52 -40.15
CA ALA A 182 -7.54 -1.76 -40.67
C ALA A 182 -7.39 -1.87 -42.20
N GLY A 183 -7.62 -0.76 -42.92
CA GLY A 183 -7.47 -0.68 -44.38
C GLY A 183 -6.03 -0.92 -44.83
N HIS A 184 -5.04 -0.25 -44.21
CA HIS A 184 -3.63 -0.45 -44.53
C HIS A 184 -3.15 -1.87 -44.23
N MET A 185 -3.54 -2.45 -43.09
CA MET A 185 -3.17 -3.83 -42.73
C MET A 185 -3.76 -4.84 -43.72
N LEU A 186 -5.07 -4.79 -43.99
CA LEU A 186 -5.74 -5.72 -44.91
C LEU A 186 -5.35 -5.50 -46.39
N ALA A 187 -4.84 -4.31 -46.75
CA ALA A 187 -4.19 -4.06 -48.05
C ALA A 187 -2.77 -4.65 -48.17
N GLY A 188 -2.26 -5.31 -47.14
CA GLY A 188 -1.00 -6.06 -47.18
C GLY A 188 0.22 -5.34 -46.61
N GLN A 189 0.05 -4.32 -45.74
CA GLN A 189 1.16 -3.56 -45.12
C GLN A 189 2.25 -4.45 -44.47
N PHE A 190 1.89 -5.62 -43.95
CA PHE A 190 2.82 -6.58 -43.34
C PHE A 190 2.83 -7.93 -44.08
N GLY A 191 2.52 -7.94 -45.37
CA GLY A 191 2.45 -9.14 -46.20
C GLY A 191 1.41 -10.13 -45.68
N SER A 192 1.77 -11.43 -45.64
CA SER A 192 0.89 -12.49 -45.14
C SER A 192 0.49 -12.30 -43.66
N SER A 193 1.34 -11.67 -42.84
CA SER A 193 1.06 -11.42 -41.41
C SER A 193 -0.13 -10.50 -41.17
N SER A 194 -0.55 -9.69 -42.16
CA SER A 194 -1.73 -8.82 -42.07
C SER A 194 -2.89 -9.23 -43.00
N SER A 195 -2.85 -10.46 -43.54
CA SER A 195 -3.99 -11.07 -44.26
C SER A 195 -5.25 -11.22 -43.41
N ARG A 196 -5.09 -11.19 -42.08
CA ARG A 196 -6.17 -11.08 -41.09
C ARG A 196 -5.77 -10.05 -40.04
N ILE A 197 -6.78 -9.37 -39.52
CA ILE A 197 -6.64 -8.42 -38.42
C ILE A 197 -7.50 -8.81 -37.21
N LEU A 198 -7.09 -8.29 -36.07
CA LEU A 198 -7.74 -8.42 -34.78
C LEU A 198 -8.09 -7.00 -34.29
N LEU A 199 -9.36 -6.77 -33.98
CA LEU A 199 -9.84 -5.57 -33.31
C LEU A 199 -10.07 -5.89 -31.84
N GLU A 200 -9.39 -5.19 -30.95
CA GLU A 200 -9.53 -5.33 -29.49
C GLU A 200 -10.14 -4.06 -28.87
N GLU A 201 -10.85 -4.21 -27.75
CA GLU A 201 -11.17 -3.07 -26.90
C GLU A 201 -9.87 -2.47 -26.32
N ARG A 202 -9.79 -1.14 -26.24
CA ARG A 202 -8.69 -0.47 -25.57
C ARG A 202 -8.82 -0.67 -24.05
N LEU A 203 -7.87 -1.41 -23.47
CA LEU A 203 -7.70 -1.49 -22.02
C LEU A 203 -6.96 -0.26 -21.50
N TYR A 204 -7.25 0.12 -20.25
CA TYR A 204 -6.65 1.25 -19.55
C TYR A 204 -6.11 0.77 -18.20
N GLY A 205 -4.89 1.18 -17.86
CA GLY A 205 -4.14 0.64 -16.73
C GLY A 205 -2.66 0.95 -16.89
N TYR A 206 -1.80 0.16 -16.23
CA TYR A 206 -0.35 0.15 -16.47
C TYR A 206 0.12 -1.21 -16.96
N GLU A 207 1.12 -1.22 -17.84
CA GLU A 207 1.72 -2.45 -18.38
C GLU A 207 2.76 -3.03 -17.41
N VAL A 208 2.78 -4.36 -17.29
CA VAL A 208 3.80 -5.15 -16.60
C VAL A 208 4.05 -6.46 -17.34
N SER A 209 5.31 -6.86 -17.42
CA SER A 209 5.71 -8.11 -18.08
C SER A 209 6.05 -9.16 -17.04
N ALA A 210 5.45 -10.35 -17.20
CA ALA A 210 5.69 -11.50 -16.34
C ALA A 210 6.18 -12.68 -17.18
N LEU A 211 7.28 -13.30 -16.75
CA LEU A 211 7.87 -14.46 -17.42
C LEU A 211 7.87 -15.66 -16.47
N CYS A 212 7.78 -16.87 -17.02
CA CYS A 212 8.07 -18.09 -16.28
C CYS A 212 8.84 -19.10 -17.14
N PHE A 213 9.70 -19.87 -16.48
CA PHE A 213 10.16 -21.17 -16.97
C PHE A 213 9.02 -22.18 -16.86
N THR A 214 8.92 -23.11 -17.80
CA THR A 214 7.95 -24.22 -17.74
C THR A 214 8.47 -25.46 -18.44
N ASP A 215 8.08 -26.63 -17.90
CA ASP A 215 8.32 -27.96 -18.49
C ASP A 215 7.06 -28.57 -19.13
N GLY A 216 5.95 -27.81 -19.15
CA GLY A 216 4.62 -28.22 -19.62
C GLY A 216 3.70 -28.74 -18.52
N THR A 217 4.20 -28.85 -17.28
CA THR A 217 3.44 -29.28 -16.10
C THR A 217 3.64 -28.38 -14.88
N SER A 218 4.85 -27.84 -14.72
CA SER A 218 5.29 -27.00 -13.62
C SER A 218 5.67 -25.62 -14.14
N ILE A 219 5.54 -24.57 -13.31
CA ILE A 219 6.09 -23.25 -13.63
C ILE A 219 7.08 -22.78 -12.57
N ALA A 220 8.10 -22.02 -12.98
CA ALA A 220 8.93 -21.24 -12.08
C ALA A 220 8.96 -19.78 -12.56
N ARG A 221 8.30 -18.90 -11.80
CA ARG A 221 8.08 -17.50 -12.16
C ARG A 221 9.35 -16.66 -11.96
N MET A 222 9.61 -15.77 -12.91
CA MET A 222 10.68 -14.76 -12.85
C MET A 222 10.16 -13.47 -12.18
N PRO A 223 11.04 -12.60 -11.66
CA PRO A 223 10.63 -11.29 -11.16
C PRO A 223 9.85 -10.49 -12.20
N LEU A 224 8.84 -9.72 -11.76
CA LEU A 224 8.13 -8.80 -12.66
C LEU A 224 9.08 -7.70 -13.13
N ILE A 225 8.94 -7.30 -14.38
CA ILE A 225 9.76 -6.26 -15.02
C ILE A 225 8.90 -5.35 -15.88
N ARG A 226 9.46 -4.21 -16.32
CA ARG A 226 8.79 -3.26 -17.21
C ARG A 226 9.74 -2.74 -18.27
N ASP A 227 9.43 -3.01 -19.53
CA ASP A 227 10.15 -2.53 -20.71
C ASP A 227 9.68 -1.12 -21.13
N HIS A 228 10.44 -0.45 -21.99
CA HIS A 228 10.12 0.88 -22.52
C HIS A 228 10.20 0.87 -24.05
N LYS A 229 9.05 0.65 -24.71
CA LYS A 229 8.95 0.43 -26.17
C LYS A 229 9.18 1.67 -27.03
N ARG A 230 9.07 2.89 -26.49
CA ARG A 230 9.12 4.15 -27.25
C ARG A 230 10.55 4.65 -27.48
N LEU A 231 10.81 5.16 -28.68
CA LEU A 231 12.14 5.56 -29.15
C LEU A 231 12.80 6.65 -28.30
N LEU A 232 12.06 7.70 -27.96
CA LEU A 232 12.56 8.92 -27.34
C LEU A 232 12.16 9.00 -25.87
N GLU A 233 12.86 9.85 -25.11
CA GLU A 233 12.52 10.16 -23.72
C GLU A 233 11.09 10.74 -23.61
N ASN A 234 10.45 10.55 -22.46
CA ASN A 234 9.03 10.83 -22.20
C ASN A 234 8.07 10.00 -23.07
N ASP A 235 8.50 8.79 -23.43
CA ASP A 235 7.75 7.83 -24.24
C ASP A 235 7.25 8.37 -25.59
N GLN A 236 8.06 9.23 -26.21
CA GLN A 236 7.77 9.85 -27.49
C GLN A 236 8.37 9.07 -28.68
N GLY A 237 7.93 9.43 -29.89
CA GLY A 237 8.39 8.81 -31.14
C GLY A 237 7.75 7.45 -31.43
N PRO A 238 8.21 6.74 -32.47
CA PRO A 238 7.65 5.45 -32.88
C PRO A 238 7.87 4.36 -31.82
N ASN A 239 7.02 3.32 -31.88
CA ASN A 239 7.29 2.06 -31.18
C ASN A 239 8.54 1.38 -31.77
N THR A 240 9.29 0.73 -30.89
CA THR A 240 10.54 0.03 -31.17
C THR A 240 10.47 -1.39 -30.63
N GLY A 241 11.56 -2.16 -30.73
CA GLY A 241 11.67 -3.44 -30.02
C GLY A 241 11.85 -3.30 -28.51
N GLY A 242 12.07 -2.09 -27.98
CA GLY A 242 12.44 -1.80 -26.59
C GLY A 242 13.74 -1.00 -26.52
N MET A 243 13.68 0.17 -25.87
CA MET A 243 14.81 1.09 -25.63
C MET A 243 15.43 0.95 -24.23
N GLY A 244 14.83 0.14 -23.37
CA GLY A 244 15.35 -0.17 -22.04
C GLY A 244 14.33 -0.92 -21.19
N VAL A 245 14.76 -1.33 -20.00
CA VAL A 245 13.97 -2.14 -19.06
C VAL A 245 14.41 -1.87 -17.61
N ILE A 246 13.49 -2.04 -16.66
CA ILE A 246 13.73 -1.94 -15.22
C ILE A 246 13.08 -3.11 -14.47
N GLY A 247 13.70 -3.55 -13.37
CA GLY A 247 13.05 -4.40 -12.37
C GLY A 247 14.00 -4.92 -11.28
N PRO A 248 13.52 -5.69 -10.29
CA PRO A 248 12.12 -6.11 -10.13
C PRO A 248 11.15 -4.96 -9.88
N VAL A 249 10.00 -4.95 -10.57
CA VAL A 249 8.90 -4.02 -10.28
C VAL A 249 7.87 -4.65 -9.35
N THR A 250 7.20 -3.83 -8.54
CA THR A 250 6.19 -4.30 -7.58
C THR A 250 4.79 -3.91 -8.01
N VAL A 251 3.83 -4.79 -7.73
CA VAL A 251 2.38 -4.57 -7.88
C VAL A 251 1.69 -4.99 -6.58
N PRO A 252 0.44 -4.57 -6.30
CA PRO A 252 -0.25 -5.00 -5.08
C PRO A 252 -0.32 -6.53 -4.96
N ASN A 253 -0.05 -7.10 -3.79
CA ASN A 253 0.01 -8.56 -3.57
C ASN A 253 -1.19 -9.35 -4.17
N PRO A 254 -2.46 -8.88 -4.11
CA PRO A 254 -3.57 -9.59 -4.77
C PRO A 254 -3.42 -9.68 -6.30
N VAL A 255 -2.82 -8.67 -6.93
CA VAL A 255 -2.56 -8.61 -8.38
C VAL A 255 -1.39 -9.55 -8.74
N ASP A 256 -0.31 -9.55 -7.96
CA ASP A 256 0.84 -10.44 -8.19
C ASP A 256 0.46 -11.93 -8.10
N GLN A 257 -0.40 -12.26 -7.14
CA GLN A 257 -1.01 -13.59 -7.02
C GLN A 257 -1.96 -13.92 -8.18
N GLN A 258 -2.70 -12.94 -8.72
CA GLN A 258 -3.54 -13.16 -9.90
C GLN A 258 -2.70 -13.39 -11.15
N ILE A 259 -1.63 -12.61 -11.37
CA ILE A 259 -0.67 -12.82 -12.47
C ILE A 259 -0.07 -14.23 -12.40
N THR A 260 0.35 -14.67 -11.21
CA THR A 260 0.90 -16.02 -10.99
C THR A 260 -0.12 -17.11 -11.36
N ARG A 261 -1.36 -17.01 -10.85
CA ARG A 261 -2.44 -17.95 -11.19
C ARG A 261 -2.76 -17.99 -12.68
N ILE A 262 -2.76 -16.85 -13.36
CA ILE A 262 -3.01 -16.81 -14.81
C ILE A 262 -1.91 -17.55 -15.58
N LEU A 263 -0.64 -17.48 -15.16
CA LEU A 263 0.45 -18.27 -15.76
C LEU A 263 0.29 -19.78 -15.49
N GLU A 264 -0.13 -20.17 -14.29
CA GLU A 264 -0.43 -21.57 -13.94
C GLU A 264 -1.59 -22.12 -14.79
N GLU A 265 -2.69 -21.37 -14.88
CA GLU A 265 -3.86 -21.67 -15.70
C GLU A 265 -3.53 -21.72 -17.20
N THR A 266 -2.58 -20.90 -17.67
CA THR A 266 -2.08 -20.93 -19.05
C THR A 266 -1.41 -22.25 -19.38
N VAL A 267 -0.46 -22.71 -18.55
CA VAL A 267 0.24 -23.99 -18.76
C VAL A 267 -0.73 -25.17 -18.61
N ALA A 268 -1.62 -25.14 -17.62
CA ALA A 268 -2.66 -26.15 -17.46
C ALA A 268 -3.60 -26.23 -18.68
N SER A 269 -3.95 -25.08 -19.27
CA SER A 269 -4.82 -24.99 -20.45
C SER A 269 -4.13 -25.44 -21.74
N LEU A 270 -2.84 -25.13 -21.92
CA LEU A 270 -2.02 -25.68 -23.01
C LEU A 270 -1.99 -27.21 -22.94
N ARG A 271 -1.67 -27.77 -21.76
CA ARG A 271 -1.69 -29.21 -21.53
C ARG A 271 -3.06 -29.83 -21.80
N LYS A 272 -4.15 -29.17 -21.40
CA LYS A 272 -5.54 -29.60 -21.68
C LYS A 272 -5.89 -29.53 -23.17
N LYS A 273 -5.23 -28.68 -23.95
CA LYS A 273 -5.31 -28.63 -25.43
C LYS A 273 -4.43 -29.67 -26.12
N GLY A 274 -3.62 -30.44 -25.38
CA GLY A 274 -2.66 -31.43 -25.90
C GLY A 274 -1.25 -30.88 -26.14
N ILE A 275 -0.99 -29.60 -25.83
CA ILE A 275 0.27 -28.92 -26.12
C ILE A 275 1.16 -28.96 -24.87
N ILE A 276 2.25 -29.73 -24.94
CA ILE A 276 3.29 -29.75 -23.89
C ILE A 276 4.30 -28.65 -24.18
N TYR A 277 4.13 -27.52 -23.51
CA TYR A 277 4.94 -26.33 -23.72
C TYR A 277 6.19 -26.36 -22.83
N LYS A 278 7.39 -26.39 -23.43
CA LYS A 278 8.68 -26.34 -22.73
C LYS A 278 9.43 -25.05 -23.06
N GLY A 279 10.09 -24.43 -22.09
CA GLY A 279 10.88 -23.22 -22.28
C GLY A 279 10.37 -22.04 -21.48
N VAL A 280 10.26 -20.86 -22.11
CA VAL A 280 9.75 -19.63 -21.48
C VAL A 280 8.37 -19.28 -22.02
N ILE A 281 7.44 -18.94 -21.12
CA ILE A 281 6.26 -18.15 -21.46
C ILE A 281 6.52 -16.72 -20.96
N TYR A 282 6.41 -15.76 -21.86
CA TYR A 282 6.33 -14.34 -21.55
C TYR A 282 4.87 -13.91 -21.72
N ALA A 283 4.32 -13.20 -20.75
CA ALA A 283 2.98 -12.63 -20.79
C ALA A 283 3.03 -11.13 -20.50
N GLY A 284 2.55 -10.33 -21.46
CA GLY A 284 2.32 -8.90 -21.25
C GLY A 284 0.96 -8.69 -20.61
N PHE A 285 0.92 -8.03 -19.45
CA PHE A 285 -0.32 -7.73 -18.72
C PHE A 285 -0.61 -6.23 -18.70
N MET A 286 -1.88 -5.88 -18.83
CA MET A 286 -2.42 -4.57 -18.42
C MET A 286 -3.09 -4.73 -17.06
N VAL A 287 -2.59 -4.04 -16.03
CA VAL A 287 -3.24 -4.01 -14.71
C VAL A 287 -4.33 -2.94 -14.73
N THR A 288 -5.57 -3.39 -14.82
CA THR A 288 -6.78 -2.54 -14.86
C THR A 288 -7.41 -2.42 -13.47
N THR A 289 -8.44 -1.56 -13.33
CA THR A 289 -9.28 -1.49 -12.11
C THR A 289 -9.93 -2.82 -11.74
N ASP A 290 -10.16 -3.69 -12.74
CA ASP A 290 -10.82 -4.99 -12.57
C ASP A 290 -9.81 -6.13 -12.34
N GLY A 291 -8.51 -5.82 -12.25
CA GLY A 291 -7.41 -6.79 -12.17
C GLY A 291 -6.53 -6.85 -13.43
N PRO A 292 -5.55 -7.76 -13.46
CA PRO A 292 -4.62 -7.95 -14.58
C PRO A 292 -5.32 -8.67 -15.74
N LYS A 293 -5.18 -8.12 -16.96
CA LYS A 293 -5.69 -8.70 -18.20
C LYS A 293 -4.53 -8.92 -19.18
N LEU A 294 -4.48 -10.08 -19.81
CA LEU A 294 -3.49 -10.46 -20.82
C LEU A 294 -3.63 -9.58 -22.06
N LEU A 295 -2.55 -8.91 -22.46
CA LEU A 295 -2.44 -8.21 -23.74
C LEU A 295 -2.04 -9.17 -24.85
N GLU A 296 -0.93 -9.88 -24.64
CA GLU A 296 -0.26 -10.77 -25.60
C GLU A 296 0.67 -11.77 -24.88
N TYR A 297 0.99 -12.87 -25.56
CA TYR A 297 2.06 -13.78 -25.17
C TYR A 297 3.25 -13.64 -26.14
N ASN A 298 4.46 -13.81 -25.61
CA ASN A 298 5.63 -14.16 -26.41
C ASN A 298 6.14 -15.54 -25.95
N CYS A 299 6.63 -16.35 -26.88
CA CYS A 299 6.93 -17.76 -26.70
C CYS A 299 8.41 -18.04 -26.35
N ARG A 300 9.11 -17.00 -25.92
CA ARG A 300 10.55 -16.95 -25.70
C ARG A 300 10.91 -15.81 -24.76
N PHE A 301 12.19 -15.71 -24.45
CA PHE A 301 12.78 -14.60 -23.69
C PHE A 301 12.59 -13.22 -24.38
N GLY A 302 12.39 -12.15 -23.60
CA GLY A 302 12.27 -10.77 -24.09
C GLY A 302 13.63 -10.13 -24.45
N ASP A 303 13.64 -9.03 -25.18
CA ASP A 303 14.84 -8.26 -25.56
C ASP A 303 14.43 -6.78 -25.64
N PRO A 304 14.80 -5.92 -24.67
CA PRO A 304 15.96 -6.04 -23.77
C PRO A 304 15.68 -6.66 -22.38
N GLU A 305 14.54 -7.31 -22.18
CA GLU A 305 14.14 -7.82 -20.85
C GLU A 305 15.10 -8.85 -20.25
N THR A 306 15.68 -9.70 -21.10
CA THR A 306 16.53 -10.81 -20.65
C THR A 306 17.84 -10.31 -20.07
N GLU A 307 18.36 -9.23 -20.62
CA GLU A 307 19.59 -8.58 -20.22
C GLU A 307 19.59 -8.22 -18.72
N ILE A 308 18.46 -7.82 -18.13
CA ILE A 308 18.38 -7.62 -16.67
C ILE A 308 18.01 -8.90 -15.90
N ILE A 309 17.18 -9.79 -16.45
CA ILE A 309 16.81 -11.05 -15.80
C ILE A 309 18.06 -11.91 -15.56
N MET A 310 18.96 -12.00 -16.53
CA MET A 310 20.21 -12.74 -16.40
C MET A 310 21.21 -12.11 -15.42
N ARG A 311 21.07 -10.80 -15.11
CA ARG A 311 21.84 -10.15 -14.04
C ARG A 311 21.28 -10.43 -12.64
N LEU A 312 20.00 -10.79 -12.53
CA LEU A 312 19.30 -11.05 -11.28
C LEU A 312 19.23 -12.56 -10.94
N LEU A 313 19.42 -13.47 -11.89
CA LEU A 313 19.35 -14.91 -11.62
C LEU A 313 20.61 -15.40 -10.88
N LYS A 314 20.44 -15.92 -9.65
CA LYS A 314 21.53 -16.51 -8.84
C LYS A 314 21.71 -18.01 -9.11
N SER A 315 20.62 -18.74 -9.40
CA SER A 315 20.67 -20.17 -9.71
C SER A 315 21.28 -20.46 -11.09
N ASP A 316 21.84 -21.66 -11.26
CA ASP A 316 22.45 -22.08 -12.53
C ASP A 316 21.43 -22.20 -13.67
N LEU A 317 21.59 -21.37 -14.71
CA LEU A 317 20.69 -21.33 -15.87
C LEU A 317 20.73 -22.65 -16.67
N TYR A 318 21.88 -23.32 -16.77
CA TYR A 318 22.00 -24.57 -17.51
C TYR A 318 21.11 -25.67 -16.88
N SER A 319 21.19 -25.83 -15.54
CA SER A 319 20.38 -26.77 -14.77
C SER A 319 18.88 -26.49 -14.90
N ILE A 320 18.47 -25.21 -14.85
CA ILE A 320 17.06 -24.81 -15.04
C ILE A 320 16.56 -25.18 -16.45
N CYS A 321 17.33 -24.86 -17.49
CA CYS A 321 16.97 -25.20 -18.87
C CYS A 321 16.89 -26.72 -19.09
N MET A 322 17.82 -27.49 -18.53
CA MET A 322 17.79 -28.96 -18.59
C MET A 322 16.63 -29.56 -17.80
N ALA A 323 16.25 -29.00 -16.65
CA ALA A 323 15.06 -29.43 -15.93
C ALA A 323 13.76 -29.19 -16.73
N CYS A 324 13.70 -28.08 -17.47
CA CYS A 324 12.58 -27.80 -18.38
C CYS A 324 12.50 -28.77 -19.56
N THR A 325 13.63 -29.18 -20.14
CA THR A 325 13.64 -30.17 -21.23
C THR A 325 13.31 -31.58 -20.72
N ASN A 326 13.75 -31.93 -19.51
CA ASN A 326 13.56 -33.25 -18.91
C ASN A 326 12.20 -33.46 -18.23
N GLY A 327 11.47 -32.41 -17.86
CA GLY A 327 10.22 -32.55 -17.09
C GLY A 327 10.41 -32.61 -15.57
N THR A 328 11.49 -32.02 -15.06
CA THR A 328 11.88 -32.04 -13.65
C THR A 328 12.02 -30.63 -13.04
N LEU A 329 11.32 -29.63 -13.62
CA LEU A 329 11.43 -28.24 -13.15
C LEU A 329 10.95 -28.08 -11.70
N PHE A 330 10.00 -28.91 -11.25
CA PHE A 330 9.52 -28.95 -9.87
C PHE A 330 10.61 -29.30 -8.83
N GLU A 331 11.73 -29.90 -9.24
CA GLU A 331 12.88 -30.22 -8.38
C GLU A 331 13.84 -29.02 -8.20
N GLN A 332 13.71 -27.98 -9.03
CA GLN A 332 14.63 -26.84 -9.04
C GLN A 332 14.21 -25.73 -8.09
N LYS A 333 15.08 -25.39 -7.13
CA LYS A 333 14.95 -24.17 -6.32
C LYS A 333 15.64 -23.00 -7.05
N ILE A 334 14.84 -22.09 -7.60
CA ILE A 334 15.35 -20.89 -8.30
C ILE A 334 15.48 -19.72 -7.32
N GLU A 335 16.69 -19.16 -7.21
CA GLU A 335 17.02 -18.02 -6.36
C GLU A 335 17.41 -16.79 -7.21
N TRP A 336 17.05 -15.62 -6.69
CA TRP A 336 17.21 -14.33 -7.36
C TRP A 336 17.98 -13.32 -6.49
N ASP A 337 18.60 -12.34 -7.14
CA ASP A 337 19.17 -11.15 -6.54
C ASP A 337 18.04 -10.20 -6.11
N ASP A 338 18.17 -9.68 -4.90
CA ASP A 338 17.23 -8.79 -4.22
C ASP A 338 17.46 -7.30 -4.57
N ARG A 339 18.56 -7.01 -5.29
CA ARG A 339 18.86 -5.69 -5.83
C ARG A 339 17.99 -5.33 -7.03
N GLN A 340 18.03 -4.05 -7.40
CA GLN A 340 17.38 -3.50 -8.57
C GLN A 340 18.33 -3.50 -9.77
N ALA A 341 17.80 -3.76 -10.96
CA ALA A 341 18.50 -3.80 -12.23
C ALA A 341 17.88 -2.83 -13.25
N CYS A 342 18.72 -2.11 -13.97
CA CYS A 342 18.34 -1.23 -15.08
C CYS A 342 19.12 -1.59 -16.34
N GLY A 343 18.44 -1.70 -17.48
CA GLY A 343 19.03 -1.94 -18.79
C GLY A 343 18.69 -0.80 -19.76
N ILE A 344 19.69 -0.16 -20.36
CA ILE A 344 19.52 0.97 -21.29
C ILE A 344 20.07 0.59 -22.66
N VAL A 345 19.25 0.68 -23.70
CA VAL A 345 19.67 0.38 -25.07
C VAL A 345 20.30 1.61 -25.72
N LEU A 346 21.51 1.44 -26.26
CA LEU A 346 22.11 2.37 -27.21
C LEU A 346 21.71 1.94 -28.63
N ALA A 347 21.16 2.87 -29.39
CA ALA A 347 20.71 2.64 -30.76
C ALA A 347 21.37 3.61 -31.76
N SER A 348 21.33 3.23 -33.03
CA SER A 348 21.87 4.02 -34.14
C SER A 348 20.92 5.15 -34.55
N LYS A 349 21.46 6.34 -34.85
CA LYS A 349 20.77 7.59 -35.26
C LYS A 349 19.44 7.47 -36.04
N ASN A 350 19.30 6.51 -36.96
CA ASN A 350 18.11 6.36 -37.83
C ASN A 350 17.12 5.24 -37.41
N TYR A 351 17.34 4.61 -36.25
CA TYR A 351 16.42 3.62 -35.67
C TYR A 351 15.06 4.28 -35.35
N PRO A 352 13.90 3.63 -35.59
CA PRO A 352 13.67 2.25 -36.01
C PRO A 352 13.44 2.06 -37.53
N TYR A 353 13.80 3.05 -38.34
CA TYR A 353 13.60 3.06 -39.79
C TYR A 353 14.73 2.35 -40.54
N SER A 354 15.99 2.65 -40.18
CA SER A 354 17.17 1.94 -40.68
C SER A 354 18.20 1.73 -39.57
N GLY A 355 19.04 0.71 -39.73
CA GLY A 355 20.16 0.43 -38.84
C GLY A 355 21.47 0.97 -39.41
N ASP A 356 22.47 1.11 -38.54
CA ASP A 356 23.83 1.50 -38.92
C ASP A 356 24.75 0.29 -39.09
N LYS A 357 25.76 0.42 -39.96
CA LYS A 357 26.72 -0.64 -40.30
C LYS A 357 28.12 -0.10 -40.53
N GLY A 358 29.08 -0.59 -39.74
CA GLY A 358 30.51 -0.36 -39.94
C GLY A 358 31.13 0.77 -39.11
N THR A 359 30.34 1.51 -38.33
CA THR A 359 30.84 2.56 -37.42
C THR A 359 31.59 1.91 -36.26
N PRO A 360 32.87 2.27 -35.99
CA PRO A 360 33.63 1.74 -34.85
C PRO A 360 33.01 2.09 -33.50
N ILE A 361 33.14 1.16 -32.54
CA ILE A 361 32.61 1.30 -31.18
C ILE A 361 33.74 1.10 -30.16
N GLU A 362 33.92 2.07 -29.27
CA GLU A 362 34.67 1.92 -28.02
C GLU A 362 33.70 1.56 -26.88
N ILE A 363 33.99 0.48 -26.16
CA ILE A 363 33.17 -0.03 -25.04
C ILE A 363 34.09 -0.11 -23.81
N PRO A 364 33.68 0.42 -22.63
CA PRO A 364 34.45 0.25 -21.39
C PRO A 364 34.36 -1.19 -20.87
N ASP A 365 35.31 -1.60 -20.05
CA ASP A 365 35.31 -2.93 -19.44
C ASP A 365 34.12 -3.14 -18.48
N ASP A 366 33.61 -4.38 -18.44
CA ASP A 366 32.59 -4.81 -17.50
C ASP A 366 33.08 -4.70 -16.04
N THR A 367 32.14 -4.51 -15.12
CA THR A 367 32.38 -4.46 -13.67
C THR A 367 31.45 -5.44 -12.95
N GLN A 368 31.65 -5.63 -11.64
CA GLN A 368 30.77 -6.49 -10.82
C GLN A 368 29.28 -6.08 -10.93
N ASP A 369 29.00 -4.77 -10.99
CA ASP A 369 27.64 -4.25 -11.01
C ASP A 369 27.16 -3.85 -12.42
N THR A 370 28.03 -3.50 -13.36
CA THR A 370 27.68 -3.06 -14.73
C THR A 370 28.22 -3.99 -15.82
N VAL A 371 27.39 -4.40 -16.78
CA VAL A 371 27.75 -5.26 -17.92
C VAL A 371 27.14 -4.74 -19.22
N VAL A 372 27.91 -4.76 -20.32
CA VAL A 372 27.47 -4.26 -21.64
C VAL A 372 27.17 -5.40 -22.62
N PHE A 373 25.88 -5.65 -22.90
CA PHE A 373 25.46 -6.68 -23.84
C PHE A 373 25.41 -6.17 -25.28
N HIS A 374 26.22 -6.78 -26.13
CA HIS A 374 26.17 -6.62 -27.59
C HIS A 374 24.85 -7.12 -28.20
N ALA A 375 24.21 -6.27 -29.01
CA ALA A 375 23.09 -6.62 -29.88
C ALA A 375 23.52 -6.50 -31.36
N GLY A 376 23.08 -5.46 -32.07
CA GLY A 376 23.47 -5.17 -33.45
C GLY A 376 24.91 -4.69 -33.62
N THR A 377 25.88 -5.55 -33.32
CA THR A 377 27.31 -5.34 -33.54
C THR A 377 27.93 -6.48 -34.35
N LYS A 378 29.13 -6.26 -34.89
CA LYS A 378 29.95 -7.27 -35.55
C LYS A 378 31.43 -6.98 -35.27
N ARG A 379 32.30 -7.99 -35.31
CA ARG A 379 33.75 -7.77 -35.39
C ARG A 379 34.20 -7.55 -36.84
N SER A 380 34.97 -6.49 -37.07
CA SER A 380 35.64 -6.23 -38.36
C SER A 380 36.84 -7.18 -38.56
N PRO A 381 37.42 -7.26 -39.78
CA PRO A 381 38.59 -8.12 -40.03
C PRO A 381 39.84 -7.79 -39.19
N ASP A 382 39.96 -6.55 -38.70
CA ASP A 382 40.98 -6.11 -37.75
C ASP A 382 40.57 -6.28 -36.27
N GLY A 383 39.52 -7.05 -35.99
CA GLY A 383 39.08 -7.48 -34.65
C GLY A 383 38.24 -6.47 -33.87
N LYS A 384 38.10 -5.23 -34.35
CA LYS A 384 37.36 -4.15 -33.68
C LYS A 384 35.86 -4.40 -33.73
N VAL A 385 35.14 -3.88 -32.73
CA VAL A 385 33.68 -3.92 -32.69
C VAL A 385 33.13 -2.77 -33.53
N VAL A 386 32.20 -3.07 -34.43
CA VAL A 386 31.49 -2.10 -35.28
C VAL A 386 29.98 -2.28 -35.18
N THR A 387 29.21 -1.23 -35.51
CA THR A 387 27.76 -1.28 -35.65
C THR A 387 27.34 -2.26 -36.75
N ASN A 388 26.22 -2.96 -36.54
CA ASN A 388 25.59 -3.85 -37.52
C ASN A 388 24.09 -4.06 -37.22
N GLY A 389 23.34 -2.98 -36.98
CA GLY A 389 21.93 -3.08 -36.60
C GLY A 389 21.29 -1.76 -36.19
N GLY A 390 20.07 -1.85 -35.65
CA GLY A 390 19.32 -0.69 -35.14
C GLY A 390 19.55 -0.44 -33.66
N ARG A 391 19.31 -1.46 -32.84
CA ARG A 391 19.77 -1.53 -31.44
C ARG A 391 21.18 -2.09 -31.43
N ILE A 392 22.13 -1.38 -30.85
CA ILE A 392 23.56 -1.66 -30.95
C ILE A 392 24.06 -2.38 -29.68
N LEU A 393 23.82 -1.80 -28.51
CA LEU A 393 24.21 -2.35 -27.20
C LEU A 393 23.06 -2.20 -26.18
N CYS A 394 23.06 -3.02 -25.13
CA CYS A 394 22.28 -2.82 -23.91
C CYS A 394 23.23 -2.75 -22.70
N VAL A 395 23.34 -1.59 -22.06
CA VAL A 395 24.13 -1.40 -20.83
C VAL A 395 23.25 -1.74 -19.64
N THR A 396 23.66 -2.73 -18.84
CA THR A 396 22.95 -3.14 -17.62
C THR A 396 23.71 -2.80 -16.37
N SER A 397 23.02 -2.33 -15.33
CA SER A 397 23.62 -2.05 -14.02
C SER A 397 22.73 -2.50 -12.88
N LEU A 398 23.36 -3.00 -11.81
CA LEU A 398 22.74 -3.32 -10.53
C LEU A 398 22.92 -2.18 -9.51
N GLY A 399 21.98 -2.06 -8.57
CA GLY A 399 22.03 -1.11 -7.46
C GLY A 399 21.03 -1.45 -6.35
N SER A 400 21.20 -0.86 -5.17
CA SER A 400 20.26 -0.99 -4.05
C SER A 400 18.87 -0.40 -4.35
N THR A 401 18.80 0.54 -5.29
CA THR A 401 17.57 1.18 -5.76
C THR A 401 17.56 1.28 -7.29
N ALA A 402 16.36 1.37 -7.88
CA ALA A 402 16.19 1.59 -9.32
C ALA A 402 16.84 2.91 -9.81
N ALA A 403 16.92 3.92 -8.94
CA ALA A 403 17.59 5.18 -9.25
C ALA A 403 19.11 5.04 -9.30
N GLU A 404 19.70 4.29 -8.37
CA GLU A 404 21.13 3.97 -8.36
C GLU A 404 21.52 3.12 -9.58
N ALA A 405 20.77 2.04 -9.84
CA ALA A 405 20.96 1.19 -11.02
C ALA A 405 20.92 2.00 -12.32
N ARG A 406 19.91 2.86 -12.50
CA ARG A 406 19.82 3.78 -13.65
C ARG A 406 21.02 4.73 -13.74
N SER A 407 21.42 5.36 -12.63
CA SER A 407 22.53 6.34 -12.63
C SER A 407 23.84 5.72 -13.10
N ARG A 408 24.14 4.50 -12.62
CA ARG A 408 25.30 3.70 -13.04
C ARG A 408 25.23 3.36 -14.54
N ALA A 409 24.07 2.90 -15.01
CA ALA A 409 23.87 2.57 -16.43
C ALA A 409 24.05 3.79 -17.34
N ILE A 410 23.47 4.94 -16.99
CA ILE A 410 23.63 6.21 -17.74
C ILE A 410 25.11 6.59 -17.85
N LYS A 411 25.86 6.54 -16.75
CA LYS A 411 27.30 6.87 -16.76
C LYS A 411 28.06 6.01 -17.78
N THR A 412 27.83 4.71 -17.79
CA THR A 412 28.47 3.79 -18.75
C THR A 412 27.95 3.99 -20.19
N CYS A 413 26.67 4.33 -20.39
CA CYS A 413 26.16 4.76 -21.71
C CYS A 413 26.85 6.04 -22.22
N GLU A 414 27.29 6.93 -21.34
CA GLU A 414 28.03 8.14 -21.69
C GLU A 414 29.50 7.82 -22.05
N GLU A 415 30.13 6.87 -21.34
CA GLU A 415 31.49 6.38 -21.57
C GLU A 415 31.68 5.63 -22.91
N VAL A 416 30.72 4.81 -23.33
CA VAL A 416 30.72 4.10 -24.65
C VAL A 416 30.80 5.10 -25.82
N LYS A 417 31.68 4.93 -26.81
CA LYS A 417 31.79 5.88 -27.95
C LYS A 417 31.51 5.22 -29.30
N PHE A 418 30.54 5.75 -30.04
CA PHE A 418 30.38 5.57 -31.49
C PHE A 418 29.61 6.76 -32.08
N GLU A 419 29.81 7.06 -33.36
CA GLU A 419 29.12 8.18 -34.01
C GLU A 419 27.61 7.94 -34.09
N GLY A 420 26.81 8.98 -33.81
CA GLY A 420 25.36 8.89 -33.90
C GLY A 420 24.70 7.97 -32.86
N LYS A 421 25.40 7.62 -31.77
CA LYS A 421 24.77 6.95 -30.61
C LYS A 421 23.64 7.81 -30.05
N PHE A 422 22.52 7.18 -29.71
CA PHE A 422 21.52 7.78 -28.82
C PHE A 422 20.96 6.71 -27.87
N PHE A 423 20.48 7.15 -26.71
CA PHE A 423 19.85 6.32 -25.69
C PHE A 423 18.93 7.20 -24.83
N ARG A 424 18.04 6.56 -24.07
CA ARG A 424 17.11 7.23 -23.16
C ARG A 424 17.68 7.30 -21.74
N ARG A 425 17.64 8.48 -21.10
CA ARG A 425 18.02 8.67 -19.68
C ARG A 425 16.86 8.48 -18.71
N ASP A 426 15.64 8.32 -19.20
CA ASP A 426 14.43 8.18 -18.39
C ASP A 426 13.98 6.72 -18.17
N ILE A 427 14.80 5.73 -18.54
CA ILE A 427 14.48 4.31 -18.35
C ILE A 427 14.21 3.98 -16.87
N GLY A 428 13.02 3.47 -16.59
CA GLY A 428 12.56 3.18 -15.24
C GLY A 428 12.13 4.40 -14.42
N ILE A 429 12.13 5.62 -14.98
CA ILE A 429 11.43 6.75 -14.38
C ILE A 429 9.94 6.58 -14.67
N VAL A 430 9.11 6.51 -13.64
CA VAL A 430 7.65 6.53 -13.80
C VAL A 430 7.23 7.96 -14.18
N ARG A 431 7.03 8.23 -15.48
CA ARG A 431 6.42 9.46 -15.97
C ARG A 431 5.02 9.13 -16.48
N ASN A 432 3.99 9.74 -15.88
CA ASN A 432 2.62 9.65 -16.40
C ASN A 432 2.55 10.45 -17.72
N GLY A 433 2.46 9.78 -18.86
CA GLY A 433 2.37 10.43 -20.17
C GLY A 433 1.41 9.72 -21.12
N THR A 434 0.90 10.32 -22.20
CA THR A 434 0.78 11.74 -22.64
C THR A 434 -0.44 11.81 -23.61
N THR A 435 -1.06 12.93 -24.00
CA THR A 435 -0.83 14.37 -23.75
C THR A 435 -2.15 15.10 -23.40
N LYS A 436 -2.09 16.04 -22.45
CA LYS A 436 -2.29 17.46 -22.78
C LYS A 436 -0.94 18.16 -22.54
N SER A 437 -0.86 19.46 -22.79
CA SER A 437 0.22 20.29 -22.25
C SER A 437 0.12 20.21 -20.72
N LEU A 438 0.98 19.42 -20.07
CA LEU A 438 0.96 19.25 -18.63
C LEU A 438 1.37 20.56 -17.96
N THR A 439 0.38 21.39 -17.62
CA THR A 439 0.49 22.42 -16.59
C THR A 439 0.62 21.74 -15.22
N TYR A 440 0.85 22.53 -14.18
CA TYR A 440 0.89 21.99 -12.81
C TYR A 440 -0.44 21.28 -12.43
N ASP A 441 -1.57 21.75 -12.96
CA ASP A 441 -2.91 21.10 -12.91
C ASP A 441 -2.89 19.63 -13.27
N ASP A 442 -2.05 19.29 -14.23
CA ASP A 442 -1.95 18.00 -14.88
C ASP A 442 -1.03 17.04 -14.08
N SER A 443 -0.38 17.53 -13.01
CA SER A 443 0.12 16.72 -11.88
C SER A 443 -0.98 16.39 -10.86
N GLY A 444 -2.20 16.91 -11.07
CA GLY A 444 -3.31 16.90 -10.12
C GLY A 444 -3.32 18.11 -9.18
N VAL A 445 -2.63 19.21 -9.53
CA VAL A 445 -2.47 20.43 -8.71
C VAL A 445 -2.96 21.67 -9.44
N ASN A 446 -4.25 21.96 -9.37
CA ASN A 446 -4.91 22.94 -10.22
C ASN A 446 -4.56 24.40 -9.86
N ILE A 447 -3.71 25.05 -10.67
CA ILE A 447 -3.29 26.45 -10.44
C ILE A 447 -4.46 27.41 -10.62
N ASP A 448 -5.35 27.20 -11.58
CA ASP A 448 -6.45 28.13 -11.84
C ASP A 448 -7.48 28.11 -10.71
N GLU A 449 -7.78 26.94 -10.14
CA GLU A 449 -8.56 26.78 -8.91
C GLU A 449 -7.83 27.35 -7.70
N GLY A 450 -6.50 27.21 -7.60
CA GLY A 450 -5.66 27.82 -6.56
C GLY A 450 -5.64 29.35 -6.63
N ASN A 451 -5.48 29.93 -7.82
CA ASN A 451 -5.53 31.38 -8.07
C ASN A 451 -6.94 31.93 -7.81
N ALA A 452 -7.99 31.25 -8.30
CA ALA A 452 -9.37 31.62 -8.02
C ALA A 452 -9.69 31.52 -6.52
N PHE A 453 -9.12 30.53 -5.82
CA PHE A 453 -9.20 30.42 -4.37
C PHE A 453 -8.50 31.59 -3.67
N VAL A 454 -7.31 32.00 -4.12
CA VAL A 454 -6.63 33.20 -3.62
C VAL A 454 -7.50 34.46 -3.82
N GLU A 455 -8.14 34.64 -4.99
CA GLU A 455 -9.11 35.73 -5.18
C GLU A 455 -10.32 35.64 -4.22
N ASP A 456 -10.87 34.45 -4.02
CA ASP A 456 -12.00 34.20 -3.10
C ASP A 456 -11.68 34.59 -1.65
N ILE A 457 -10.44 34.35 -1.19
CA ILE A 457 -10.00 34.65 0.19
C ILE A 457 -9.39 36.04 0.37
N LYS A 458 -8.98 36.76 -0.70
CA LYS A 458 -8.37 38.10 -0.59
C LYS A 458 -9.20 39.07 0.26
N GLY A 459 -10.53 39.01 0.15
CA GLY A 459 -11.43 39.85 0.96
C GLY A 459 -11.38 39.52 2.47
N LEU A 460 -11.32 38.23 2.80
CA LEU A 460 -11.22 37.70 4.17
C LEU A 460 -9.86 38.06 4.77
N VAL A 461 -8.78 37.79 4.04
CA VAL A 461 -7.41 38.15 4.42
C VAL A 461 -7.29 39.65 4.67
N LYS A 462 -7.79 40.48 3.74
CA LYS A 462 -7.71 41.93 3.82
C LYS A 462 -8.45 42.51 5.02
N SER A 463 -9.54 41.88 5.49
CA SER A 463 -10.26 42.35 6.68
C SER A 463 -9.49 42.13 7.99
N THR A 464 -8.47 41.25 7.98
CA THR A 464 -7.58 41.02 9.15
C THR A 464 -6.42 42.01 9.26
N LEU A 465 -6.08 42.74 8.18
CA LEU A 465 -4.82 43.49 8.10
C LEU A 465 -4.72 44.62 9.12
N LYS A 466 -3.60 44.64 9.85
CA LYS A 466 -3.27 45.67 10.84
C LYS A 466 -2.12 46.56 10.34
N LYS A 467 -1.89 47.67 11.04
CA LYS A 467 -0.76 48.56 10.75
C LYS A 467 0.55 47.79 10.93
N GLY A 468 1.48 47.94 9.98
CA GLY A 468 2.79 47.27 10.00
C GLY A 468 2.84 45.83 9.48
N THR A 469 1.72 45.21 9.12
CA THR A 469 1.70 43.90 8.45
C THR A 469 1.54 44.04 6.94
N GLY A 470 2.35 43.31 6.16
CA GLY A 470 2.24 43.22 4.71
C GLY A 470 1.03 42.44 4.23
N GLN A 471 0.74 42.54 2.92
CA GLN A 471 -0.36 41.87 2.24
C GLN A 471 0.10 40.55 1.58
N ILE A 472 -0.82 39.58 1.45
CA ILE A 472 -0.63 38.39 0.61
C ILE A 472 -0.32 38.75 -0.86
N GLY A 473 0.65 38.04 -1.45
CA GLY A 473 0.97 38.12 -2.88
C GLY A 473 2.48 38.08 -3.21
N GLY A 474 3.35 38.16 -2.21
CA GLY A 474 4.78 37.85 -2.34
C GLY A 474 5.12 36.44 -1.83
N PHE A 475 6.32 35.94 -2.15
CA PHE A 475 6.87 34.66 -1.65
C PHE A 475 7.16 34.62 -0.12
N GLY A 476 6.53 35.51 0.64
CA GLY A 476 6.69 35.70 2.08
C GLY A 476 5.99 36.98 2.54
N ALA A 477 5.59 37.02 3.81
CA ALA A 477 5.00 38.21 4.43
C ALA A 477 6.08 39.05 5.14
N VAL A 478 5.92 40.38 5.11
CA VAL A 478 6.78 41.31 5.85
C VAL A 478 6.02 41.87 7.04
N VAL A 479 6.70 41.96 8.17
CA VAL A 479 6.19 42.56 9.41
C VAL A 479 7.15 43.66 9.85
N ASP A 480 6.70 44.91 9.79
CA ASP A 480 7.41 46.08 10.32
C ASP A 480 6.90 46.39 11.73
N LEU A 481 7.71 46.04 12.72
CA LEU A 481 7.43 46.26 14.14
C LEU A 481 7.26 47.74 14.49
N SER A 482 8.06 48.62 13.90
CA SER A 482 8.02 50.06 14.14
C SER A 482 6.73 50.66 13.57
N ALA A 483 6.37 50.28 12.34
CA ALA A 483 5.09 50.68 11.75
C ALA A 483 3.89 50.13 12.54
N ALA A 484 3.97 48.90 13.05
CA ALA A 484 2.97 48.30 13.93
C ALA A 484 2.85 48.97 15.32
N GLY A 485 3.81 49.82 15.69
CA GLY A 485 3.80 50.60 16.93
C GLY A 485 4.65 50.03 18.06
N TYR A 486 5.42 48.96 17.81
CA TYR A 486 6.30 48.34 18.79
C TYR A 486 7.64 49.08 18.90
N PRO A 487 8.17 49.30 20.11
CA PRO A 487 9.44 49.96 20.34
C PRO A 487 10.64 49.10 19.88
N GLY A 488 11.77 49.77 19.64
CA GLY A 488 13.05 49.09 19.39
C GLY A 488 13.46 48.22 20.58
N GLY A 489 13.90 46.99 20.30
CA GLY A 489 14.21 45.99 21.32
C GLY A 489 13.09 45.00 21.62
N SER A 490 11.89 45.17 21.02
CA SER A 490 10.80 44.19 21.13
C SER A 490 11.23 42.82 20.58
N GLU A 491 10.79 41.76 21.27
CA GLU A 491 11.16 40.37 21.00
C GLU A 491 10.06 39.67 20.19
N ILE A 492 10.45 38.76 19.28
CA ILE A 492 9.51 37.96 18.47
C ILE A 492 9.36 36.58 19.11
N VAL A 493 8.11 36.14 19.29
CA VAL A 493 7.75 34.79 19.73
C VAL A 493 7.00 34.10 18.59
N ILE A 494 7.37 32.86 18.29
CA ILE A 494 6.84 32.09 17.17
C ILE A 494 6.31 30.76 17.71
N GLY A 495 5.08 30.41 17.35
CA GLY A 495 4.43 29.15 17.72
C GLY A 495 3.78 28.50 16.51
N ILE A 496 3.99 27.19 16.33
CA ILE A 496 3.51 26.41 15.20
C ILE A 496 2.85 25.13 15.72
N ASP A 497 1.63 24.84 15.26
CA ASP A 497 0.89 23.61 15.56
C ASP A 497 -0.17 23.35 14.46
N GLY A 498 -0.92 22.26 14.56
CA GLY A 498 -1.97 21.89 13.62
C GLY A 498 -3.25 21.38 14.27
N VAL A 499 -4.23 21.06 13.42
CA VAL A 499 -5.54 20.56 13.86
C VAL A 499 -5.54 19.04 14.05
N GLY A 500 -4.72 18.32 13.29
CA GLY A 500 -4.66 16.86 13.32
C GLY A 500 -6.02 16.20 13.04
N THR A 501 -6.27 15.03 13.63
CA THR A 501 -7.37 14.14 13.22
C THR A 501 -8.80 14.61 13.54
N LYS A 502 -8.98 15.84 14.08
CA LYS A 502 -10.31 16.49 14.20
C LYS A 502 -10.93 16.78 12.83
N ILE A 503 -10.12 17.07 11.81
CA ILE A 503 -10.55 17.31 10.42
C ILE A 503 -11.34 16.15 9.82
N GLU A 504 -11.07 14.91 10.24
CA GLU A 504 -11.80 13.73 9.75
C GLU A 504 -13.23 13.67 10.31
N VAL A 505 -13.47 14.25 11.49
CA VAL A 505 -14.84 14.40 12.02
C VAL A 505 -15.55 15.56 11.30
N ALA A 506 -14.82 16.62 10.94
CA ALA A 506 -15.34 17.72 10.12
C ALA A 506 -15.80 17.23 8.74
N ASP A 507 -15.01 16.39 8.05
CA ASP A 507 -15.41 15.75 6.77
C ASP A 507 -16.66 14.87 6.93
N ILE A 508 -16.80 14.08 8.01
CA ILE A 508 -17.98 13.22 8.24
C ILE A 508 -19.25 14.06 8.47
N MET A 509 -19.11 15.19 9.15
CA MET A 509 -20.21 16.13 9.43
C MET A 509 -20.48 17.11 8.28
N ASN A 510 -19.49 17.34 7.41
CA ASN A 510 -19.43 18.41 6.44
C ASN A 510 -19.69 19.78 7.07
N ASP A 511 -18.91 20.10 8.11
CA ASP A 511 -18.92 21.36 8.86
C ASP A 511 -17.46 21.72 9.20
N TYR A 512 -16.96 22.80 8.61
CA TYR A 512 -15.56 23.25 8.72
C TYR A 512 -15.44 24.61 9.40
N SER A 513 -16.58 25.23 9.76
CA SER A 513 -16.72 26.57 10.33
C SER A 513 -15.94 26.81 11.63
N GLY A 514 -15.60 25.75 12.37
CA GLY A 514 -14.76 25.82 13.57
C GLY A 514 -13.26 25.58 13.34
N ILE A 515 -12.85 25.05 12.18
CA ILE A 515 -11.50 24.49 12.00
C ILE A 515 -10.42 25.57 11.91
N GLY A 516 -10.76 26.78 11.48
CA GLY A 516 -9.84 27.91 11.51
C GLY A 516 -9.60 28.45 12.93
N HIS A 517 -10.63 28.48 13.77
CA HIS A 517 -10.50 28.76 15.21
C HIS A 517 -9.67 27.69 15.92
N ASP A 518 -9.78 26.42 15.50
CA ASP A 518 -8.91 25.34 15.94
C ASP A 518 -7.43 25.61 15.62
N VAL A 519 -7.05 25.82 14.36
CA VAL A 519 -5.62 26.02 14.02
C VAL A 519 -5.05 27.33 14.60
N VAL A 520 -5.83 28.41 14.58
CA VAL A 520 -5.40 29.69 15.15
C VAL A 520 -5.24 29.57 16.67
N GLY A 521 -6.25 29.03 17.36
CA GLY A 521 -6.23 28.82 18.82
C GLY A 521 -5.05 27.97 19.28
N MET A 522 -4.74 26.90 18.54
CA MET A 522 -3.58 26.04 18.80
C MET A 522 -2.26 26.81 18.81
N CYS A 523 -2.08 27.84 17.97
CA CYS A 523 -0.81 28.59 17.90
C CYS A 523 -0.82 29.89 18.74
N VAL A 524 -1.92 30.65 18.70
CA VAL A 524 -1.98 31.98 19.35
C VAL A 524 -2.02 31.88 20.87
N ASN A 525 -2.62 30.82 21.42
CA ASN A 525 -2.63 30.57 22.86
C ASN A 525 -1.25 30.09 23.35
N ASP A 526 -0.47 29.39 22.52
CA ASP A 526 0.90 28.96 22.85
C ASP A 526 1.87 30.15 22.90
N VAL A 527 1.86 31.05 21.90
CA VAL A 527 2.70 32.28 21.96
C VAL A 527 2.26 33.24 23.07
N LEU A 528 0.96 33.26 23.41
CA LEU A 528 0.42 33.99 24.54
C LEU A 528 1.00 33.49 25.88
N CYS A 529 1.41 32.22 25.99
CA CYS A 529 2.06 31.69 27.19
C CYS A 529 3.40 32.38 27.51
N HIS A 530 4.00 33.08 26.54
CA HIS A 530 5.21 33.90 26.71
C HIS A 530 4.91 35.40 26.94
N CYS A 531 3.65 35.76 27.23
CA CYS A 531 3.18 37.15 27.28
C CYS A 531 3.46 37.91 25.95
N ALA A 532 3.34 37.25 24.81
CA ALA A 532 3.45 37.89 23.51
C ALA A 532 2.06 38.19 22.91
N ALA A 533 1.93 39.31 22.21
CA ALA A 533 0.73 39.69 21.47
C ALA A 533 0.83 39.13 20.05
N PRO A 534 -0.09 38.25 19.60
CA PRO A 534 -0.17 37.84 18.20
C PRO A 534 -0.35 39.06 17.29
N ILE A 535 0.45 39.13 16.22
CA ILE A 535 0.38 40.24 15.25
C ILE A 535 0.22 39.76 13.82
N ALA A 536 0.77 38.59 13.50
CA ALA A 536 0.69 37.95 12.20
C ALA A 536 0.45 36.46 12.38
N PHE A 537 -0.27 35.86 11.45
CA PHE A 537 -0.53 34.43 11.36
C PHE A 537 -0.32 33.99 9.91
N VAL A 538 0.24 32.79 9.72
CA VAL A 538 0.30 32.13 8.42
C VAL A 538 -0.19 30.69 8.52
N ASP A 539 -0.97 30.24 7.54
CA ASP A 539 -1.50 28.87 7.48
C ASP A 539 -0.75 27.99 6.47
N TYR A 540 -0.82 26.68 6.69
CA TYR A 540 -0.38 25.65 5.75
C TYR A 540 -1.55 24.69 5.56
N PHE A 541 -2.34 24.92 4.52
CA PHE A 541 -3.44 24.07 4.10
C PHE A 541 -2.93 23.12 3.02
N VAL A 542 -3.02 21.82 3.24
CA VAL A 542 -2.61 20.82 2.24
C VAL A 542 -3.76 19.84 1.97
N SER A 543 -3.93 19.42 0.72
CA SER A 543 -4.97 18.45 0.36
C SER A 543 -4.54 17.53 -0.79
N GLY A 544 -5.01 16.28 -0.81
CA GLY A 544 -4.80 15.39 -1.97
C GLY A 544 -5.64 15.79 -3.18
N LYS A 545 -6.76 16.49 -2.93
CA LYS A 545 -7.46 17.32 -3.92
C LYS A 545 -8.10 18.55 -3.24
N LEU A 546 -7.96 19.72 -3.85
CA LEU A 546 -8.48 20.99 -3.34
C LEU A 546 -10.00 21.02 -3.50
N ASN A 547 -10.69 21.13 -2.37
CA ASN A 547 -12.12 21.43 -2.32
C ASN A 547 -12.26 22.91 -1.93
N ARG A 548 -12.51 23.79 -2.91
CA ARG A 548 -12.63 25.24 -2.68
C ARG A 548 -13.69 25.62 -1.65
N SER A 549 -14.82 24.89 -1.57
CA SER A 549 -15.87 25.19 -0.58
C SER A 549 -15.33 24.97 0.84
N ARG A 550 -14.70 23.81 1.07
CA ARG A 550 -14.05 23.46 2.35
C ARG A 550 -12.93 24.43 2.68
N ALA A 551 -12.01 24.67 1.74
CA ALA A 551 -10.86 25.55 1.94
C ALA A 551 -11.29 27.00 2.23
N ARG A 552 -12.34 27.50 1.58
CA ARG A 552 -12.89 28.84 1.82
C ARG A 552 -13.55 28.97 3.19
N GLU A 553 -14.29 27.95 3.61
CA GLU A 553 -14.91 27.92 4.94
C GLU A 553 -13.85 27.87 6.05
N VAL A 554 -12.81 27.05 5.86
CA VAL A 554 -11.63 26.99 6.74
C VAL A 554 -10.92 28.34 6.81
N VAL A 555 -10.56 28.96 5.68
CA VAL A 555 -9.86 30.26 5.68
C VAL A 555 -10.74 31.42 6.18
N ALA A 556 -12.06 31.37 5.96
CA ALA A 556 -12.98 32.31 6.61
C ALA A 556 -12.91 32.18 8.14
N SER A 557 -12.97 30.95 8.66
CA SER A 557 -12.78 30.71 10.08
C SER A 557 -11.39 31.12 10.60
N ILE A 558 -10.32 30.99 9.80
CA ILE A 558 -8.97 31.47 10.18
C ILE A 558 -8.97 33.00 10.26
N ALA A 559 -9.57 33.69 9.28
CA ALA A 559 -9.65 35.15 9.26
C ALA A 559 -10.47 35.71 10.44
N GLU A 560 -11.61 35.09 10.75
CA GLU A 560 -12.43 35.39 11.94
C GLU A 560 -11.63 35.19 13.23
N ALA A 561 -10.97 34.04 13.38
CA ALA A 561 -10.14 33.73 14.54
C ALA A 561 -8.92 34.65 14.68
N CYS A 562 -8.33 35.12 13.58
CA CYS A 562 -7.27 36.12 13.56
C CYS A 562 -7.78 37.49 14.04
N ILE A 563 -8.95 37.93 13.56
CA ILE A 563 -9.61 39.17 14.01
C ILE A 563 -9.95 39.09 15.51
N GLU A 564 -10.42 37.93 15.97
CA GLU A 564 -10.65 37.69 17.40
C GLU A 564 -9.34 37.74 18.19
N SER A 565 -8.30 37.05 17.73
CA SER A 565 -6.97 37.04 18.36
C SER A 565 -6.21 38.36 18.24
N GLY A 566 -6.67 39.29 17.41
CA GLY A 566 -6.03 40.58 17.19
C GLY A 566 -4.78 40.52 16.32
N CYS A 567 -4.60 39.48 15.50
CA CYS A 567 -3.51 39.35 14.52
C CYS A 567 -4.03 39.46 13.08
N SER A 568 -3.12 39.70 12.14
CA SER A 568 -3.43 39.66 10.71
C SER A 568 -3.13 38.28 10.14
N LEU A 569 -4.00 37.73 9.29
CA LEU A 569 -3.63 36.65 8.38
C LEU A 569 -2.79 37.27 7.26
N VAL A 570 -1.48 37.06 7.28
CA VAL A 570 -0.53 37.81 6.41
C VAL A 570 -0.05 37.00 5.19
N GLY A 571 -0.33 35.71 5.16
CA GLY A 571 0.21 34.76 4.19
C GLY A 571 -0.17 33.34 4.57
N GLY A 572 0.23 32.40 3.74
CA GLY A 572 0.00 30.98 3.93
C GLY A 572 0.27 30.24 2.64
N GLU A 573 0.40 28.92 2.73
CA GLU A 573 0.55 28.03 1.58
C GLU A 573 -0.70 27.17 1.46
N THR A 574 -1.30 27.12 0.26
CA THR A 574 -2.39 26.20 -0.07
C THR A 574 -1.92 25.23 -1.14
N ALA A 575 -1.55 24.02 -0.72
CA ALA A 575 -0.95 23.02 -1.59
C ALA A 575 -1.93 21.88 -1.92
N GLU A 576 -2.10 21.57 -3.20
CA GLU A 576 -2.61 20.27 -3.63
C GLU A 576 -1.39 19.34 -3.74
N MET A 577 -1.41 18.19 -3.05
CA MET A 577 -0.31 17.22 -2.98
C MET A 577 -0.80 15.79 -3.26
N PRO A 578 -1.34 15.54 -4.47
CA PRO A 578 -1.79 14.21 -4.88
C PRO A 578 -0.63 13.22 -4.85
N GLY A 579 -0.84 12.07 -4.20
CA GLY A 579 0.17 11.02 -4.03
C GLY A 579 0.94 11.08 -2.71
N VAL A 580 0.89 12.20 -1.99
CA VAL A 580 1.20 12.25 -0.54
C VAL A 580 -0.09 12.06 0.27
N TYR A 581 -1.14 12.80 -0.11
CA TYR A 581 -2.49 12.65 0.44
C TYR A 581 -3.42 11.95 -0.57
N GLY A 582 -4.34 11.15 -0.07
CA GLY A 582 -5.43 10.58 -0.87
C GLY A 582 -6.44 11.65 -1.33
N PRO A 583 -7.25 11.40 -2.37
CA PRO A 583 -8.03 12.46 -3.05
C PRO A 583 -9.04 13.25 -2.19
N THR A 584 -9.46 12.72 -1.04
CA THR A 584 -10.35 13.41 -0.09
C THR A 584 -9.61 13.96 1.12
N GLN A 585 -8.40 13.44 1.40
CA GLN A 585 -7.60 13.77 2.57
C GLN A 585 -6.99 15.16 2.45
N TRP A 586 -6.76 15.75 3.61
CA TRP A 586 -6.18 17.07 3.79
C TRP A 586 -5.56 17.15 5.18
N ASP A 587 -4.77 18.18 5.42
CA ASP A 587 -4.24 18.54 6.73
C ASP A 587 -4.13 20.06 6.83
N LEU A 588 -4.07 20.56 8.06
CA LEU A 588 -4.01 21.99 8.36
C LEU A 588 -3.08 22.24 9.55
N ALA A 589 -2.01 22.98 9.26
CA ALA A 589 -1.12 23.57 10.25
C ALA A 589 -1.15 25.10 10.15
N GLY A 590 -0.65 25.77 11.18
CA GLY A 590 -0.54 27.23 11.20
C GLY A 590 0.61 27.68 12.08
N CYS A 591 1.02 28.95 11.91
CA CYS A 591 2.13 29.55 12.61
C CYS A 591 1.74 30.97 13.04
N ALA A 592 1.71 31.20 14.35
CA ALA A 592 1.51 32.51 14.95
C ALA A 592 2.86 33.21 15.16
N VAL A 593 2.98 34.43 14.64
CA VAL A 593 4.06 35.37 14.94
C VAL A 593 3.50 36.42 15.89
N ALA A 594 4.05 36.44 17.10
CA ALA A 594 3.70 37.35 18.16
C ALA A 594 4.90 38.21 18.58
N VAL A 595 4.62 39.33 19.22
CA VAL A 595 5.63 40.29 19.68
C VAL A 595 5.41 40.61 21.14
N ARG A 596 6.51 40.69 21.89
CA ARG A 596 6.54 41.12 23.29
C ARG A 596 7.40 42.38 23.39
N GLU A 597 6.85 43.42 24.03
CA GLU A 597 7.60 44.64 24.34
C GLU A 597 8.58 44.37 25.52
N PRO A 598 9.75 45.03 25.57
CA PRO A 598 10.76 44.80 26.61
C PRO A 598 10.23 44.91 28.05
N GLU A 599 9.28 45.80 28.29
CA GLU A 599 8.64 46.06 29.58
C GLU A 599 7.65 44.97 30.04
N TRP A 600 7.09 44.18 29.12
CA TRP A 600 6.15 43.11 29.45
C TRP A 600 6.90 41.94 30.12
N PRO A 601 6.31 41.24 31.11
CA PRO A 601 6.99 40.13 31.78
C PRO A 601 7.31 38.99 30.80
N MET A 602 8.46 38.35 30.94
CA MET A 602 8.75 37.09 30.27
C MET A 602 8.08 35.96 31.06
N LEU A 603 7.37 35.07 30.37
CA LEU A 603 6.66 33.95 30.99
C LEU A 603 7.18 32.58 30.48
N PRO A 604 7.23 31.56 31.37
CA PRO A 604 6.94 31.62 32.80
C PRO A 604 8.01 32.41 33.59
N ASP A 605 7.56 33.23 34.54
CA ASP A 605 8.45 33.88 35.51
C ASP A 605 8.75 32.90 36.65
N SER A 606 9.53 31.86 36.32
CA SER A 606 9.87 30.76 37.25
C SER A 606 10.60 31.22 38.52
N LYS A 607 10.99 32.50 38.61
CA LYS A 607 11.61 33.10 39.82
C LYS A 607 10.59 33.69 40.78
N SER A 608 9.40 34.09 40.31
CA SER A 608 8.32 34.59 41.18
C SER A 608 7.27 33.53 41.51
N ILE A 609 7.19 32.45 40.74
CA ILE A 609 6.39 31.26 41.08
C ILE A 609 6.94 30.64 42.37
N GLN A 610 6.04 30.41 43.33
CA GLN A 610 6.37 29.86 44.65
C GLN A 610 5.28 28.91 45.14
N GLU A 611 5.64 28.09 46.13
CA GLU A 611 4.70 27.26 46.88
C GLU A 611 3.52 28.09 47.42
N GLY A 612 2.30 27.58 47.22
CA GLY A 612 1.05 28.24 47.63
C GLY A 612 0.42 29.16 46.57
N ASP A 613 1.10 29.45 45.45
CA ASP A 613 0.45 30.12 44.31
C ASP A 613 -0.69 29.26 43.75
N TYR A 614 -1.80 29.88 43.31
CA TYR A 614 -2.97 29.15 42.81
C TYR A 614 -2.87 28.85 41.32
N LEU A 615 -3.47 27.73 40.92
CA LEU A 615 -3.70 27.36 39.53
C LEU A 615 -5.14 27.69 39.15
N ILE A 616 -5.31 28.62 38.23
CA ILE A 616 -6.61 29.06 37.71
C ILE A 616 -6.81 28.46 36.32
N GLY A 617 -7.74 27.52 36.20
CA GLY A 617 -8.11 26.91 34.93
C GLY A 617 -9.24 27.70 34.26
N LEU A 618 -9.05 28.13 33.01
CA LEU A 618 -10.10 28.73 32.18
C LEU A 618 -10.84 27.66 31.39
N THR A 619 -12.16 27.78 31.26
CA THR A 619 -12.98 26.78 30.57
C THR A 619 -12.64 26.64 29.09
N SER A 620 -12.49 25.40 28.60
CA SER A 620 -12.54 25.11 27.17
C SER A 620 -13.98 25.09 26.65
N SER A 621 -14.13 25.27 25.35
CA SER A 621 -15.41 25.14 24.60
C SER A 621 -15.87 23.69 24.43
N GLY A 622 -14.93 22.74 24.51
CA GLY A 622 -15.13 21.33 24.20
C GLY A 622 -13.79 20.62 24.06
N VAL A 623 -13.72 19.60 23.20
CA VAL A 623 -12.47 18.91 22.89
C VAL A 623 -11.65 19.77 21.93
N HIS A 624 -10.48 20.26 22.39
CA HIS A 624 -9.51 20.93 21.52
C HIS A 624 -8.98 19.96 20.44
N SER A 625 -8.31 20.48 19.42
CA SER A 625 -7.81 19.75 18.25
C SER A 625 -7.11 18.41 18.57
N ASN A 626 -6.34 18.37 19.66
CA ASN A 626 -5.59 17.20 20.08
C ASN A 626 -6.43 16.13 20.81
N GLY A 627 -6.01 14.86 20.66
CA GLY A 627 -6.69 13.70 21.24
C GLY A 627 -7.79 13.08 20.35
N PHE A 628 -8.10 13.68 19.19
CA PHE A 628 -9.17 13.21 18.31
C PHE A 628 -8.99 11.78 17.77
N SER A 629 -7.77 11.26 17.68
CA SER A 629 -7.54 9.85 17.34
C SER A 629 -8.15 8.90 18.38
N LEU A 630 -8.12 9.25 19.67
CA LEU A 630 -8.79 8.48 20.73
C LEU A 630 -10.31 8.68 20.70
N VAL A 631 -10.79 9.91 20.46
CA VAL A 631 -12.23 10.19 20.27
C VAL A 631 -12.78 9.30 19.15
N ARG A 632 -12.18 9.36 17.95
CA ARG A 632 -12.55 8.52 16.80
C ARG A 632 -12.55 7.04 17.14
N LYS A 633 -11.55 6.56 17.89
CA LYS A 633 -11.49 5.15 18.31
C LYS A 633 -12.65 4.78 19.24
N ILE A 634 -13.04 5.64 20.17
CA ILE A 634 -14.16 5.41 21.09
C ILE A 634 -15.51 5.37 20.33
N PHE A 635 -15.72 6.26 19.36
CA PHE A 635 -16.91 6.23 18.50
C PHE A 635 -16.95 4.97 17.63
N GLU A 636 -15.86 4.63 16.93
CA GLU A 636 -15.73 3.41 16.11
C GLU A 636 -15.99 2.14 16.93
N MET A 637 -15.38 2.02 18.11
CA MET A 637 -15.49 0.84 18.97
C MET A 637 -16.90 0.59 19.52
N ASN A 638 -17.69 1.65 19.69
CA ASN A 638 -19.07 1.55 20.17
C ASN A 638 -20.11 1.59 19.03
N GLY A 639 -19.69 1.78 17.77
CA GLY A 639 -20.57 1.78 16.61
C GLY A 639 -21.48 3.02 16.51
N ILE A 640 -21.07 4.15 17.11
CA ILE A 640 -21.88 5.36 17.24
C ILE A 640 -21.55 6.34 16.11
N SER A 641 -22.58 6.89 15.48
CA SER A 641 -22.45 7.91 14.46
C SER A 641 -22.36 9.31 15.07
N TYR A 642 -21.47 10.15 14.54
CA TYR A 642 -21.41 11.58 14.90
C TYR A 642 -22.71 12.35 14.60
N LYS A 643 -23.60 11.78 13.77
CA LYS A 643 -24.90 12.39 13.43
C LYS A 643 -26.00 12.05 14.44
N GLU A 644 -25.77 11.15 15.40
CA GLU A 644 -26.69 10.86 16.49
C GLU A 644 -26.77 12.03 17.48
N LYS A 645 -27.94 12.20 18.12
CA LYS A 645 -28.16 13.20 19.16
C LYS A 645 -27.45 12.80 20.46
N THR A 646 -26.94 13.78 21.20
CA THR A 646 -26.29 13.49 22.48
C THR A 646 -27.32 13.09 23.54
N PRO A 647 -27.00 12.14 24.45
CA PRO A 647 -27.91 11.75 25.53
C PRO A 647 -28.26 12.87 26.53
N TRP A 648 -27.48 13.94 26.59
CA TRP A 648 -27.66 15.07 27.53
C TRP A 648 -28.26 16.33 26.88
N ASP A 649 -28.14 16.50 25.57
CA ASP A 649 -28.72 17.58 24.79
C ASP A 649 -29.29 17.01 23.48
N SER A 650 -30.62 16.85 23.44
CA SER A 650 -31.32 16.28 22.27
C SER A 650 -31.37 17.22 21.07
N GLN A 651 -31.00 18.49 21.22
CA GLN A 651 -30.89 19.43 20.10
C GLN A 651 -29.56 19.29 19.37
N LYS A 652 -28.47 18.90 20.06
CA LYS A 652 -27.14 18.76 19.48
C LYS A 652 -26.81 17.33 19.07
N THR A 653 -26.09 17.18 17.96
CA THR A 653 -25.44 15.90 17.61
C THR A 653 -24.10 15.75 18.32
N PHE A 654 -23.59 14.52 18.42
CA PHE A 654 -22.23 14.29 18.90
C PHE A 654 -21.19 15.06 18.08
N GLY A 655 -21.33 15.08 16.75
CA GLY A 655 -20.48 15.82 15.83
C GLY A 655 -20.43 17.31 16.17
N GLN A 656 -21.58 17.95 16.37
CA GLN A 656 -21.66 19.37 16.77
C GLN A 656 -21.00 19.66 18.13
N VAL A 657 -21.00 18.70 19.06
CA VAL A 657 -20.37 18.88 20.39
C VAL A 657 -18.86 18.66 20.34
N VAL A 658 -18.37 17.68 19.56
CA VAL A 658 -16.91 17.48 19.43
C VAL A 658 -16.27 18.52 18.50
N LEU A 659 -16.96 18.98 17.45
CA LEU A 659 -16.48 20.04 16.56
C LEU A 659 -16.57 21.45 17.17
N ALA A 660 -16.90 21.59 18.46
CA ALA A 660 -16.79 22.85 19.18
C ALA A 660 -15.38 23.47 18.95
N PRO A 661 -15.26 24.71 18.47
CA PRO A 661 -13.96 25.27 18.08
C PRO A 661 -13.09 25.56 19.29
N THR A 662 -11.78 25.34 19.21
CA THR A 662 -10.81 25.67 20.28
C THR A 662 -10.94 27.14 20.70
N ARG A 663 -10.98 27.39 22.01
CA ARG A 663 -11.25 28.73 22.55
C ARG A 663 -10.01 29.63 22.40
N LEU A 664 -10.25 30.88 22.00
CA LEU A 664 -9.23 31.91 21.88
C LEU A 664 -9.18 32.72 23.18
N TYR A 665 -8.01 32.80 23.83
CA TYR A 665 -7.86 33.48 25.12
C TYR A 665 -7.11 34.81 25.03
N VAL A 666 -6.66 35.21 23.83
CA VAL A 666 -5.77 36.37 23.65
C VAL A 666 -6.37 37.67 24.20
N ARG A 667 -7.66 37.94 23.92
CA ARG A 667 -8.33 39.17 24.37
C ARG A 667 -8.48 39.25 25.89
N SER A 668 -8.80 38.13 26.53
CA SER A 668 -9.11 38.04 27.95
C SER A 668 -7.88 37.87 28.85
N VAL A 669 -6.85 37.16 28.36
CA VAL A 669 -5.66 36.84 29.16
C VAL A 669 -4.51 37.83 28.95
N LEU A 670 -4.25 38.28 27.71
CA LEU A 670 -3.09 39.14 27.41
C LEU A 670 -3.01 40.42 28.29
N PRO A 671 -4.12 41.14 28.60
CA PRO A 671 -4.06 42.28 29.52
C PRO A 671 -3.59 41.89 30.92
N LEU A 672 -4.04 40.74 31.44
CA LEU A 672 -3.69 40.22 32.77
C LEU A 672 -2.20 39.83 32.85
N LEU A 673 -1.63 39.34 31.74
CA LEU A 673 -0.20 39.05 31.64
C LEU A 673 0.62 40.35 31.67
N LYS A 674 0.25 41.35 30.86
CA LYS A 674 0.91 42.67 30.82
C LYS A 674 0.90 43.38 32.18
N ASP A 675 -0.23 43.31 32.87
CA ASP A 675 -0.42 43.89 34.21
C ASP A 675 0.27 43.08 35.33
N ARG A 676 0.99 42.01 34.99
CA ARG A 676 1.76 41.16 35.93
C ARG A 676 0.88 40.52 37.02
N LEU A 677 -0.38 40.21 36.69
CA LEU A 677 -1.27 39.41 37.55
C LEU A 677 -1.01 37.91 37.42
N VAL A 678 -0.29 37.47 36.39
CA VAL A 678 0.01 36.07 36.09
C VAL A 678 1.51 35.84 36.10
N LYS A 679 1.96 34.79 36.80
CA LYS A 679 3.37 34.37 36.91
C LYS A 679 3.77 33.27 35.93
N GLY A 680 2.79 32.50 35.45
CA GLY A 680 2.98 31.41 34.50
C GLY A 680 1.68 31.12 33.77
N CYS A 681 1.77 30.75 32.49
CA CYS A 681 0.62 30.52 31.62
C CYS A 681 0.90 29.26 30.80
N ALA A 682 -0.08 28.36 30.70
CA ALA A 682 0.01 27.13 29.92
C ALA A 682 -1.31 26.84 29.20
N HIS A 683 -1.23 26.79 27.87
CA HIS A 683 -2.32 26.35 27.01
C HIS A 683 -2.44 24.81 27.07
N ILE A 684 -3.66 24.30 27.21
CA ILE A 684 -3.93 22.88 27.46
C ILE A 684 -4.42 22.20 26.19
N THR A 685 -3.57 21.35 25.62
CA THR A 685 -3.77 20.72 24.30
C THR A 685 -3.46 19.21 24.35
N GLY A 686 -2.60 18.69 23.48
CA GLY A 686 -2.13 17.31 23.51
C GLY A 686 -1.20 17.09 24.70
N GLY A 687 -1.30 15.94 25.36
CA GLY A 687 -0.68 15.75 26.68
C GLY A 687 -1.52 16.29 27.85
N GLY A 688 -2.70 16.87 27.55
CA GLY A 688 -3.72 17.24 28.53
C GLY A 688 -3.21 18.21 29.60
N ILE A 689 -3.78 18.13 30.81
CA ILE A 689 -3.30 18.96 31.94
C ILE A 689 -1.93 18.45 32.41
N GLU A 690 -1.68 17.15 32.34
CA GLU A 690 -0.47 16.49 32.87
C GLU A 690 0.83 17.03 32.24
N GLU A 691 0.91 17.07 30.91
CA GLU A 691 2.15 17.43 30.20
C GLU A 691 2.22 18.93 29.86
N ASN A 692 1.09 19.64 29.82
CA ASN A 692 1.06 21.05 29.46
C ASN A 692 1.18 21.98 30.67
N ALA A 693 0.47 21.72 31.78
CA ALA A 693 0.49 22.62 32.92
C ALA A 693 1.90 22.76 33.52
N ILE A 694 2.68 21.67 33.53
CA ILE A 694 4.07 21.66 34.04
C ILE A 694 5.03 22.57 33.26
N ARG A 695 4.67 23.03 32.05
CA ARG A 695 5.48 23.98 31.25
C ARG A 695 5.68 25.34 31.95
N VAL A 696 4.90 25.64 32.99
CA VAL A 696 5.08 26.85 33.83
C VAL A 696 6.21 26.73 34.85
N LEU A 697 6.77 25.52 35.06
CA LEU A 697 7.80 25.26 36.07
C LEU A 697 9.19 25.10 35.42
N ASP A 698 10.25 25.40 36.19
CA ASP A 698 11.58 24.88 35.86
C ASP A 698 11.63 23.37 36.15
N SER A 699 11.86 22.57 35.11
CA SER A 699 12.08 21.11 35.19
C SER A 699 13.13 20.67 36.21
N LYS A 700 14.11 21.53 36.54
CA LYS A 700 15.19 21.32 37.52
C LYS A 700 14.90 21.92 38.89
N GLY A 701 13.75 22.58 39.05
CA GLY A 701 13.31 23.19 40.30
C GLY A 701 12.77 22.20 41.33
N ASP A 702 12.50 22.75 42.51
CA ASP A 702 11.98 22.08 43.72
C ASP A 702 10.45 22.24 43.89
N LEU A 703 9.76 22.70 42.84
CA LEU A 703 8.32 22.91 42.79
C LEU A 703 7.63 21.87 41.89
N ALA A 704 6.36 21.60 42.19
CA ALA A 704 5.45 20.77 41.42
C ALA A 704 4.03 21.36 41.44
N LEU A 705 3.14 20.85 40.61
CA LEU A 705 1.73 21.25 40.57
C LEU A 705 0.84 20.23 41.29
N GLU A 706 0.03 20.66 42.24
CA GLU A 706 -1.06 19.85 42.80
C GLU A 706 -2.37 20.28 42.16
N VAL A 707 -3.03 19.38 41.42
CA VAL A 707 -4.30 19.64 40.72
C VAL A 707 -5.40 18.77 41.34
N ASP A 708 -6.46 19.40 41.84
CA ASP A 708 -7.67 18.72 42.28
C ASP A 708 -8.52 18.40 41.05
N ALA A 709 -8.42 17.15 40.59
CA ALA A 709 -9.13 16.67 39.41
C ALA A 709 -10.66 16.67 39.57
N SER A 710 -11.23 17.00 40.74
CA SER A 710 -12.67 17.14 40.98
C SER A 710 -13.18 18.59 40.98
N SER A 711 -12.29 19.58 41.12
CA SER A 711 -12.62 20.98 41.45
C SER A 711 -13.36 21.81 40.37
N TRP A 712 -13.47 21.30 39.14
CA TRP A 712 -14.31 21.89 38.08
C TRP A 712 -15.30 20.86 37.51
N PRO A 713 -16.49 21.29 37.04
CA PRO A 713 -17.42 20.43 36.33
C PRO A 713 -16.89 20.11 34.93
N LYS A 714 -16.88 18.83 34.55
CA LYS A 714 -16.41 18.37 33.24
C LYS A 714 -17.57 18.52 32.25
N PRO A 715 -17.36 19.16 31.08
CA PRO A 715 -18.34 19.13 30.00
C PRO A 715 -18.78 17.69 29.70
N GLU A 716 -20.07 17.48 29.44
CA GLU A 716 -20.68 16.15 29.37
C GLU A 716 -20.01 15.20 28.38
N ILE A 717 -19.43 15.74 27.30
CA ILE A 717 -18.65 14.97 26.33
C ILE A 717 -17.48 14.23 26.98
N PHE A 718 -16.81 14.80 27.99
CA PHE A 718 -15.70 14.13 28.69
C PHE A 718 -16.20 13.09 29.69
N ASN A 719 -17.30 13.35 30.41
CA ASN A 719 -17.96 12.33 31.25
C ASN A 719 -18.39 11.13 30.40
N TRP A 720 -18.98 11.40 29.23
CA TRP A 720 -19.39 10.37 28.28
C TRP A 720 -18.21 9.61 27.67
N LEU A 721 -17.14 10.29 27.22
CA LEU A 721 -15.93 9.64 26.70
C LEU A 721 -15.27 8.75 27.76
N ALA A 722 -15.24 9.17 29.03
CA ALA A 722 -14.77 8.37 30.15
C ALA A 722 -15.70 7.20 30.50
N ALA A 723 -17.02 7.35 30.27
CA ALA A 723 -18.00 6.29 30.49
C ALA A 723 -17.95 5.22 29.38
N VAL A 724 -18.08 5.59 28.10
CA VAL A 724 -18.19 4.61 27.00
C VAL A 724 -16.85 4.17 26.41
N GLY A 725 -15.76 4.89 26.74
CA GLY A 725 -14.39 4.53 26.37
C GLY A 725 -13.69 3.71 27.47
N PRO A 726 -12.81 2.76 27.13
CA PRO A 726 -11.98 2.05 28.10
C PRO A 726 -10.78 2.93 28.53
N VAL A 727 -11.04 4.14 29.04
CA VAL A 727 -10.03 5.16 29.35
C VAL A 727 -10.07 5.48 30.84
N SER A 728 -8.94 5.33 31.54
CA SER A 728 -8.85 5.68 32.97
C SER A 728 -8.87 7.20 33.20
N PRO A 729 -9.25 7.68 34.40
CA PRO A 729 -9.24 9.11 34.71
C PRO A 729 -7.88 9.80 34.45
N GLY A 730 -6.76 9.14 34.79
CA GLY A 730 -5.43 9.64 34.47
C GLY A 730 -5.18 9.72 32.95
N ALA A 731 -5.55 8.68 32.19
CA ALA A 731 -5.43 8.71 30.74
C ALA A 731 -6.32 9.78 30.08
N MET A 732 -7.49 10.10 30.65
CA MET A 732 -8.31 11.24 30.23
C MET A 732 -7.57 12.56 30.45
N LEU A 733 -7.06 12.81 31.67
CA LEU A 733 -6.35 14.04 32.05
C LEU A 733 -5.01 14.24 31.32
N ARG A 734 -4.40 13.15 30.85
CA ARG A 734 -3.19 13.15 29.99
C ARG A 734 -3.49 13.26 28.50
N THR A 735 -4.68 12.90 28.04
CA THR A 735 -5.01 12.96 26.59
C THR A 735 -5.77 14.22 26.21
N PHE A 736 -6.61 14.72 27.12
CA PHE A 736 -7.59 15.76 26.83
C PHE A 736 -7.46 16.96 27.78
N ASN A 737 -8.04 18.08 27.35
CA ASN A 737 -8.17 19.28 28.16
C ASN A 737 -9.19 19.14 29.31
N CYS A 738 -10.07 18.12 29.25
CA CYS A 738 -11.11 17.79 30.24
C CYS A 738 -11.98 18.97 30.71
N GLY A 739 -12.17 20.01 29.88
CA GLY A 739 -12.93 21.20 30.21
C GLY A 739 -12.10 22.43 30.61
N ILE A 740 -10.77 22.32 30.71
CA ILE A 740 -9.86 23.42 31.01
C ILE A 740 -8.95 23.66 29.81
N GLY A 741 -9.06 24.80 29.14
CA GLY A 741 -8.26 25.11 27.95
C GLY A 741 -6.99 25.92 28.23
N MET A 742 -6.90 26.60 29.37
CA MET A 742 -5.73 27.40 29.77
C MET A 742 -5.54 27.28 31.29
N VAL A 743 -4.30 27.23 31.77
CA VAL A 743 -3.95 27.28 33.20
C VAL A 743 -3.05 28.48 33.47
N LEU A 744 -3.45 29.31 34.44
CA LEU A 744 -2.71 30.48 34.90
C LEU A 744 -2.21 30.27 36.32
N VAL A 745 -0.95 30.62 36.59
CA VAL A 745 -0.35 30.63 37.94
C VAL A 745 -0.44 32.05 38.50
N VAL A 746 -1.06 32.22 39.67
CA VAL A 746 -1.34 33.54 40.27
C VAL A 746 -1.01 33.57 41.77
N ALA A 747 -0.52 34.71 42.27
CA ALA A 747 -0.34 34.91 43.70
C ALA A 747 -1.71 34.89 44.43
N PRO A 748 -1.83 34.30 45.63
CA PRO A 748 -3.10 34.27 46.37
C PRO A 748 -3.71 35.66 46.64
N SER A 749 -2.87 36.70 46.74
CA SER A 749 -3.28 38.10 46.89
C SER A 749 -3.86 38.74 45.63
N GLN A 750 -3.46 38.27 44.43
CA GLN A 750 -3.92 38.79 43.14
C GLN A 750 -5.06 37.95 42.53
N ALA A 751 -5.27 36.72 43.03
CA ALA A 751 -6.21 35.76 42.47
C ALA A 751 -7.64 36.30 42.35
N LYS A 752 -8.12 37.07 43.34
CA LYS A 752 -9.47 37.64 43.32
C LYS A 752 -9.63 38.72 42.22
N GLU A 753 -8.67 39.62 42.09
CA GLU A 753 -8.65 40.64 41.03
C GLU A 753 -8.63 39.99 39.64
N LEU A 754 -7.79 38.96 39.47
CA LEU A 754 -7.70 38.19 38.23
C LEU A 754 -9.02 37.47 37.89
N GLU A 755 -9.66 36.83 38.87
CA GLU A 755 -10.96 36.17 38.69
C GLU A 755 -12.08 37.17 38.33
N ASP A 756 -12.11 38.34 38.98
CA ASP A 756 -13.11 39.37 38.69
C ASP A 756 -12.92 39.96 37.29
N ARG A 757 -11.68 40.27 36.90
CA ARG A 757 -11.38 40.78 35.54
C ARG A 757 -11.66 39.73 34.45
N LEU A 758 -11.39 38.45 34.71
CA LEU A 758 -11.78 37.35 33.82
C LEU A 758 -13.31 37.30 33.65
N MET A 759 -14.05 37.41 34.75
CA MET A 759 -15.52 37.41 34.72
C MET A 759 -16.09 38.64 33.98
N GLU A 760 -15.52 39.82 34.17
CA GLU A 760 -15.86 41.04 33.41
C GLU A 760 -15.60 40.89 31.91
N MET A 761 -14.55 40.17 31.53
CA MET A 761 -14.21 39.83 30.14
C MET A 761 -15.02 38.63 29.59
N GLY A 762 -15.95 38.07 30.37
CA GLY A 762 -16.81 36.95 29.96
C GLY A 762 -16.14 35.57 30.01
N GLU A 763 -14.99 35.45 30.65
CA GLU A 763 -14.35 34.16 30.92
C GLU A 763 -14.93 33.48 32.16
N ARG A 764 -14.98 32.15 32.11
CA ARG A 764 -15.28 31.32 33.28
C ARG A 764 -14.01 30.61 33.72
N SER A 765 -13.69 30.75 35.00
CA SER A 765 -12.50 30.20 35.63
C SER A 765 -12.83 29.33 36.85
N TYR A 766 -11.91 28.44 37.20
CA TYR A 766 -11.95 27.62 38.40
C TYR A 766 -10.57 27.59 39.07
N ARG A 767 -10.52 27.54 40.39
CA ARG A 767 -9.29 27.24 41.14
C ARG A 767 -9.07 25.73 41.07
N ILE A 768 -8.25 25.29 40.12
CA ILE A 768 -8.04 23.86 39.84
C ILE A 768 -6.97 23.22 40.72
N GLY A 769 -6.19 24.01 41.45
CA GLY A 769 -5.05 23.51 42.21
C GLY A 769 -4.14 24.61 42.74
N LYS A 770 -2.92 24.22 43.11
CA LYS A 770 -1.88 25.11 43.63
C LYS A 770 -0.47 24.60 43.29
N VAL A 771 0.52 25.47 43.38
CA VAL A 771 1.94 25.12 43.35
C VAL A 771 2.34 24.55 44.72
N VAL A 772 3.07 23.43 44.73
CA VAL A 772 3.53 22.72 45.93
C VAL A 772 5.02 22.40 45.83
N ARG A 773 5.62 21.91 46.92
CA ARG A 773 6.96 21.32 46.88
C ARG A 773 6.95 20.00 46.12
N ARG A 774 7.97 19.80 45.29
CA ARG A 774 8.16 18.58 44.51
C ARG A 774 8.48 17.40 45.44
N ALA A 775 7.71 16.33 45.33
CA ALA A 775 7.92 15.08 46.04
C ALA A 775 8.32 13.96 45.06
N GLY A 776 9.62 13.64 45.00
CA GLY A 776 10.17 12.69 44.03
C GLY A 776 10.24 13.26 42.61
N ASP A 777 10.18 12.39 41.60
CA ASP A 777 10.44 12.79 40.21
C ASP A 777 9.24 13.47 39.53
N SER A 778 8.02 13.34 40.07
CA SER A 778 6.79 13.90 39.48
C SER A 778 6.71 15.43 39.58
N LEU A 779 6.50 16.09 38.44
CA LEU A 779 6.26 17.55 38.34
C LEU A 779 4.79 17.94 38.53
N ILE A 780 3.86 16.98 38.49
CA ILE A 780 2.43 17.17 38.72
C ILE A 780 1.83 16.00 39.50
N ILE A 781 0.87 16.31 40.36
CA ILE A 781 0.17 15.39 41.25
C ILE A 781 -1.33 15.66 41.09
N PHE A 782 -2.10 14.67 40.67
CA PHE A 782 -3.55 14.75 40.62
C PHE A 782 -4.18 14.16 41.88
N THR A 783 -5.05 14.93 42.55
CA THR A 783 -5.90 14.47 43.65
C THR A 783 -7.34 14.27 43.17
N ASN A 784 -8.13 13.49 43.91
CA ASN A 784 -9.56 13.25 43.62
C ASN A 784 -9.88 12.70 42.22
N MET A 785 -8.96 11.93 41.60
CA MET A 785 -9.17 11.35 40.27
C MET A 785 -10.37 10.37 40.20
N GLU A 786 -10.63 9.65 41.29
CA GLU A 786 -11.74 8.67 41.39
C GLU A 786 -13.11 9.32 41.12
N THR A 787 -13.26 10.60 41.46
CA THR A 787 -14.49 11.40 41.34
C THR A 787 -14.40 12.47 40.24
N ALA A 788 -13.36 12.43 39.40
CA ALA A 788 -13.13 13.44 38.38
C ALA A 788 -14.17 13.40 37.25
N PHE A 789 -14.71 12.23 36.92
CA PHE A 789 -15.65 12.00 35.81
C PHE A 789 -16.90 11.24 36.30
N ASP A 790 -18.08 11.67 35.85
CA ASP A 790 -19.34 10.97 36.14
C ASP A 790 -19.57 9.82 35.15
N THR A 791 -18.89 8.70 35.39
CA THR A 791 -18.92 7.52 34.52
C THR A 791 -20.17 6.65 34.69
N PHE A 792 -20.95 6.86 35.76
CA PHE A 792 -22.18 6.10 36.05
C PHE A 792 -23.42 6.68 35.35
N LYS A 793 -23.39 7.96 35.00
CA LYS A 793 -24.48 8.68 34.31
C LYS A 793 -24.85 8.11 32.94
N TYR A 794 -23.92 7.47 32.25
CA TYR A 794 -24.15 6.87 30.93
C TYR A 794 -24.06 5.35 31.02
N PRO A 795 -25.10 4.60 30.62
CA PRO A 795 -25.05 3.15 30.66
C PRO A 795 -23.95 2.63 29.74
N GLN A 796 -23.11 1.74 30.27
CA GLN A 796 -22.09 1.01 29.51
C GLN A 796 -22.74 0.35 28.29
N ILE A 797 -22.33 0.75 27.09
CA ILE A 797 -22.93 0.24 25.85
C ILE A 797 -22.53 -1.23 25.71
N SER A 798 -23.54 -2.10 25.83
CA SER A 798 -23.39 -3.56 25.76
C SER A 798 -22.82 -3.96 24.40
N ARG A 799 -21.51 -4.18 24.33
CA ARG A 799 -20.83 -4.66 23.12
C ARG A 799 -21.45 -5.98 22.67
N PRO A 800 -21.95 -6.09 21.42
CA PRO A 800 -22.50 -7.35 20.92
C PRO A 800 -21.38 -8.40 20.84
N LYS A 801 -21.45 -9.41 21.70
CA LYS A 801 -20.49 -10.53 21.71
C LYS A 801 -20.93 -11.64 20.75
N VAL A 802 -19.96 -12.29 20.12
CA VAL A 802 -20.15 -13.52 19.35
C VAL A 802 -20.25 -14.69 20.32
N LYS A 803 -21.35 -15.44 20.29
CA LYS A 803 -21.47 -16.67 21.08
C LYS A 803 -20.61 -17.79 20.49
N VAL A 804 -19.67 -18.27 21.29
CA VAL A 804 -18.68 -19.29 20.93
C VAL A 804 -19.03 -20.62 21.59
N GLY A 805 -19.02 -21.69 20.80
CA GLY A 805 -19.05 -23.07 21.29
C GLY A 805 -17.66 -23.70 21.14
N ILE A 806 -17.11 -24.27 22.21
CA ILE A 806 -15.80 -24.94 22.16
C ILE A 806 -16.02 -26.45 22.12
N LEU A 807 -15.39 -27.14 21.15
CA LEU A 807 -15.40 -28.60 21.06
C LEU A 807 -14.07 -29.17 21.56
N ILE A 808 -14.10 -30.17 22.44
CA ILE A 808 -12.93 -30.77 23.09
C ILE A 808 -12.99 -32.31 23.15
N SER A 809 -11.84 -32.98 23.21
CA SER A 809 -11.74 -34.44 23.43
C SER A 809 -10.85 -34.87 24.60
N GLY A 810 -10.38 -33.93 25.43
CA GLY A 810 -9.35 -34.22 26.44
C GLY A 810 -9.33 -33.22 27.61
N THR A 811 -8.12 -32.83 28.02
CA THR A 811 -7.86 -32.03 29.23
C THR A 811 -8.29 -30.57 29.13
N GLY A 812 -8.37 -30.00 27.91
CA GLY A 812 -8.88 -28.65 27.67
C GLY A 812 -7.91 -27.51 27.99
N SER A 813 -6.60 -27.70 27.85
CA SER A 813 -5.59 -26.63 28.05
C SER A 813 -5.87 -25.39 27.17
N ASN A 814 -6.03 -25.60 25.86
CA ASN A 814 -6.42 -24.55 24.91
C ASN A 814 -7.82 -23.97 25.18
N MET A 815 -8.80 -24.81 25.55
CA MET A 815 -10.14 -24.35 25.94
C MET A 815 -10.07 -23.38 27.14
N LYS A 816 -9.25 -23.65 28.15
CA LYS A 816 -9.07 -22.76 29.31
C LYS A 816 -8.66 -21.35 28.85
N LYS A 817 -7.72 -21.24 27.90
CA LYS A 817 -7.25 -19.95 27.37
C LYS A 817 -8.30 -19.22 26.53
N LEU A 818 -9.13 -19.93 25.78
CA LEU A 818 -10.29 -19.34 25.10
C LEU A 818 -11.30 -18.77 26.10
N ILE A 819 -11.60 -19.49 27.19
CA ILE A 819 -12.53 -19.02 28.23
C ILE A 819 -11.95 -17.80 28.96
N GLU A 820 -10.70 -17.85 29.44
CA GLU A 820 -9.99 -16.72 30.06
C GLU A 820 -10.06 -15.46 29.17
N SER A 821 -9.81 -15.62 27.86
CA SER A 821 -9.89 -14.52 26.89
C SER A 821 -11.31 -13.97 26.73
N SER A 822 -12.34 -14.82 26.74
CA SER A 822 -13.75 -14.40 26.60
C SER A 822 -14.29 -13.62 27.80
N GLN A 823 -13.71 -13.83 28.97
CA GLN A 823 -14.08 -13.18 30.23
C GLN A 823 -13.52 -11.74 30.36
N SER A 824 -12.59 -11.34 29.49
CA SER A 824 -12.09 -9.97 29.44
C SER A 824 -13.19 -8.97 29.00
N ALA A 825 -13.21 -7.79 29.61
CA ALA A 825 -14.07 -6.66 29.21
C ALA A 825 -13.79 -6.16 27.78
N ALA A 826 -12.58 -6.43 27.26
CA ALA A 826 -12.22 -6.12 25.87
C ALA A 826 -12.64 -7.21 24.86
N SER A 827 -13.24 -8.32 25.31
CA SER A 827 -13.55 -9.44 24.43
C SER A 827 -14.73 -9.20 23.50
N TYR A 828 -14.57 -9.61 22.25
CA TYR A 828 -15.61 -9.76 21.23
C TYR A 828 -16.40 -11.07 21.35
N CYS A 829 -16.04 -11.94 22.29
CA CYS A 829 -16.56 -13.31 22.45
C CYS A 829 -17.28 -13.52 23.79
N GLU A 830 -18.29 -14.37 23.76
CA GLU A 830 -18.92 -15.00 24.92
C GLU A 830 -18.82 -16.52 24.70
N VAL A 831 -18.03 -17.25 25.51
CA VAL A 831 -18.07 -18.73 25.43
C VAL A 831 -19.32 -19.20 26.13
N ALA A 832 -20.31 -19.64 25.35
CA ALA A 832 -21.62 -20.04 25.85
C ALA A 832 -21.71 -21.54 26.15
N VAL A 833 -20.89 -22.39 25.52
CA VAL A 833 -20.87 -23.84 25.80
C VAL A 833 -19.52 -24.49 25.48
N VAL A 834 -19.15 -25.49 26.27
CA VAL A 834 -18.12 -26.47 25.97
C VAL A 834 -18.79 -27.83 25.73
N ILE A 835 -18.54 -28.47 24.60
CA ILE A 835 -19.09 -29.79 24.27
C ILE A 835 -17.94 -30.77 24.08
N SER A 836 -17.99 -31.91 24.75
CA SER A 836 -17.09 -33.03 24.48
C SER A 836 -17.79 -34.20 23.81
N ASN A 837 -17.06 -34.84 22.90
CA ASN A 837 -17.40 -36.13 22.33
C ASN A 837 -17.17 -37.32 23.27
N LYS A 838 -16.42 -37.15 24.35
CA LYS A 838 -16.09 -38.22 25.29
C LYS A 838 -16.71 -37.93 26.66
N PRO A 839 -17.43 -38.90 27.27
CA PRO A 839 -17.91 -38.73 28.63
C PRO A 839 -16.73 -38.70 29.62
N GLY A 840 -16.88 -37.96 30.72
CA GLY A 840 -15.91 -37.97 31.83
C GLY A 840 -14.55 -37.30 31.55
N VAL A 841 -14.40 -36.46 30.51
CA VAL A 841 -13.13 -35.74 30.30
C VAL A 841 -12.96 -34.56 31.24
N LYS A 842 -11.74 -34.40 31.79
CA LYS A 842 -11.35 -33.33 32.71
C LYS A 842 -11.68 -31.92 32.20
N GLY A 843 -11.64 -31.68 30.89
CA GLY A 843 -11.97 -30.37 30.31
C GLY A 843 -13.42 -29.93 30.59
N LEU A 844 -14.39 -30.85 30.72
CA LEU A 844 -15.77 -30.51 31.08
C LEU A 844 -15.91 -30.08 32.55
N GLU A 845 -15.08 -30.62 33.45
CA GLU A 845 -15.04 -30.20 34.86
C GLU A 845 -14.43 -28.79 34.98
N VAL A 846 -13.33 -28.55 34.26
CA VAL A 846 -12.68 -27.23 34.19
C VAL A 846 -13.64 -26.17 33.62
N ALA A 847 -14.38 -26.48 32.56
CA ALA A 847 -15.38 -25.57 31.99
C ALA A 847 -16.44 -25.15 33.02
N LYS A 848 -16.98 -26.11 33.79
CA LYS A 848 -17.93 -25.84 34.89
C LYS A 848 -17.33 -24.98 35.99
N GLN A 849 -16.08 -25.25 36.39
CA GLN A 849 -15.36 -24.45 37.39
C GLN A 849 -15.13 -23.00 36.93
N MET A 850 -15.02 -22.77 35.61
CA MET A 850 -14.90 -21.43 35.01
C MET A 850 -16.25 -20.78 34.71
N GLY A 851 -17.38 -21.37 35.14
CA GLY A 851 -18.72 -20.81 34.97
C GLY A 851 -19.34 -20.98 33.57
N VAL A 852 -18.82 -21.90 32.74
CA VAL A 852 -19.31 -22.16 31.38
C VAL A 852 -20.14 -23.46 31.34
N GLU A 853 -21.23 -23.46 30.58
CA GLU A 853 -22.04 -24.67 30.39
C GLU A 853 -21.22 -25.78 29.72
N ALA A 854 -21.29 -27.01 30.25
CA ALA A 854 -20.47 -28.13 29.79
C ALA A 854 -21.32 -29.37 29.53
N LEU A 855 -21.28 -29.86 28.28
CA LEU A 855 -22.12 -30.95 27.78
C LEU A 855 -21.27 -32.10 27.21
N CYS A 856 -21.84 -33.30 27.17
CA CYS A 856 -21.29 -34.40 26.41
C CYS A 856 -22.28 -34.80 25.29
N VAL A 857 -21.79 -34.85 24.05
CA VAL A 857 -22.51 -35.39 22.89
C VAL A 857 -21.67 -36.57 22.37
N PRO A 858 -21.89 -37.79 22.89
CA PRO A 858 -21.09 -38.95 22.53
C PRO A 858 -21.14 -39.28 21.04
N HIS A 859 -20.08 -39.92 20.54
CA HIS A 859 -20.06 -40.42 19.17
C HIS A 859 -21.03 -41.61 18.97
N THR A 860 -21.83 -41.49 17.93
CA THR A 860 -22.62 -42.55 17.30
C THR A 860 -21.78 -43.31 16.27
N GLN A 861 -22.19 -44.54 15.94
CA GLN A 861 -21.55 -45.36 14.89
C GLN A 861 -21.64 -44.68 13.52
N ILE A 862 -22.79 -44.11 13.19
CA ILE A 862 -22.97 -43.27 12.00
C ILE A 862 -22.61 -41.83 12.40
N ARG A 863 -21.61 -41.23 11.74
CA ARG A 863 -21.03 -39.93 12.14
C ARG A 863 -22.06 -38.81 12.11
N GLU A 864 -22.82 -38.77 11.04
CA GLU A 864 -23.79 -37.74 10.68
C GLU A 864 -24.93 -37.67 11.71
N GLU A 865 -25.40 -38.81 12.25
CA GLU A 865 -26.43 -38.86 13.30
C GLU A 865 -26.00 -38.19 14.62
N GLY A 866 -24.72 -38.32 14.98
CA GLY A 866 -24.16 -37.68 16.17
C GLY A 866 -23.92 -36.20 15.96
N GLU A 867 -23.65 -35.80 14.72
CA GLU A 867 -23.46 -34.40 14.33
C GLU A 867 -24.78 -33.63 14.23
N VAL A 868 -25.91 -34.28 13.92
CA VAL A 868 -27.25 -33.66 14.06
C VAL A 868 -27.49 -33.21 15.51
N LYS A 869 -27.22 -34.08 16.49
CA LYS A 869 -27.35 -33.75 17.93
C LYS A 869 -26.37 -32.65 18.37
N LEU A 870 -25.16 -32.64 17.80
CA LEU A 870 -24.18 -31.60 18.04
C LEU A 870 -24.65 -30.24 17.50
N THR A 871 -25.15 -30.20 16.26
CA THR A 871 -25.75 -29.01 15.65
C THR A 871 -26.95 -28.51 16.46
N GLU A 872 -27.82 -29.40 16.95
CA GLU A 872 -28.96 -29.02 17.79
C GLU A 872 -28.51 -28.39 19.12
N ALA A 873 -27.51 -28.98 19.78
CA ALA A 873 -26.92 -28.43 21.01
C ALA A 873 -26.27 -27.05 20.80
N LEU A 874 -25.64 -26.83 19.64
CA LEU A 874 -25.04 -25.54 19.26
C LEU A 874 -26.10 -24.50 18.86
N ARG A 875 -27.11 -24.89 18.07
CA ARG A 875 -28.20 -24.00 17.63
C ARG A 875 -29.08 -23.51 18.77
N SER A 876 -29.48 -24.41 19.68
CA SER A 876 -30.31 -24.08 20.85
C SER A 876 -29.68 -23.04 21.78
N ARG A 877 -28.35 -22.85 21.71
CA ARG A 877 -27.58 -21.85 22.48
C ARG A 877 -27.21 -20.61 21.67
N GLY A 878 -27.67 -20.52 20.43
CA GLY A 878 -27.38 -19.42 19.52
C GLY A 878 -25.89 -19.32 19.15
N ILE A 879 -25.16 -20.45 19.12
CA ILE A 879 -23.73 -20.43 18.77
C ILE A 879 -23.53 -19.88 17.36
N GLN A 880 -22.53 -19.01 17.24
CA GLN A 880 -22.16 -18.31 16.02
C GLN A 880 -20.80 -18.76 15.49
N LEU A 881 -19.86 -19.07 16.39
CA LEU A 881 -18.49 -19.49 16.09
C LEU A 881 -18.17 -20.77 16.87
N ILE A 882 -17.54 -21.74 16.22
CA ILE A 882 -17.12 -23.01 16.81
C ILE A 882 -15.60 -23.02 16.88
N CYS A 883 -15.03 -23.28 18.06
CA CYS A 883 -13.59 -23.44 18.26
C CYS A 883 -13.27 -24.90 18.58
N LEU A 884 -12.50 -25.58 17.72
CA LEU A 884 -11.98 -26.91 17.98
C LEU A 884 -10.71 -26.78 18.82
N ALA A 885 -10.77 -27.16 20.11
CA ALA A 885 -9.66 -27.05 21.06
C ALA A 885 -9.18 -28.45 21.45
N GLY A 886 -8.51 -29.13 20.50
CA GLY A 886 -8.14 -30.54 20.63
C GLY A 886 -9.35 -31.47 20.51
N TYR A 887 -10.14 -31.28 19.44
CA TYR A 887 -11.30 -32.11 19.12
C TYR A 887 -10.89 -33.23 18.14
N MET A 888 -10.68 -34.43 18.69
CA MET A 888 -10.08 -35.57 17.99
C MET A 888 -11.09 -36.35 17.13
N ARG A 889 -11.84 -35.66 16.26
CA ARG A 889 -12.70 -36.27 15.21
C ARG A 889 -12.81 -35.38 13.98
N VAL A 890 -12.63 -36.00 12.81
CA VAL A 890 -12.95 -35.40 11.51
C VAL A 890 -14.47 -35.24 11.36
N LEU A 891 -14.92 -33.99 11.23
CA LEU A 891 -16.33 -33.61 11.05
C LEU A 891 -16.85 -34.06 9.67
N SER A 892 -18.15 -34.32 9.51
CA SER A 892 -18.70 -34.60 8.18
C SER A 892 -18.76 -33.35 7.31
N ALA A 893 -18.72 -33.56 6.00
CA ALA A 893 -18.98 -32.53 5.00
C ALA A 893 -20.34 -31.83 5.20
N SER A 894 -21.37 -32.54 5.69
CA SER A 894 -22.66 -31.95 6.06
C SER A 894 -22.53 -30.92 7.19
N PHE A 895 -21.80 -31.25 8.26
CA PHE A 895 -21.58 -30.36 9.40
C PHE A 895 -20.71 -29.16 9.01
N VAL A 896 -19.64 -29.39 8.23
CA VAL A 896 -18.77 -28.32 7.72
C VAL A 896 -19.54 -27.33 6.85
N ARG A 897 -20.40 -27.81 5.93
CA ARG A 897 -21.26 -26.92 5.10
C ARG A 897 -22.27 -26.14 5.93
N GLU A 898 -22.87 -26.77 6.93
CA GLU A 898 -23.82 -26.10 7.83
C GLU A 898 -23.17 -24.97 8.64
N TRP A 899 -21.92 -25.17 9.06
CA TRP A 899 -21.12 -24.21 9.84
C TRP A 899 -20.00 -23.57 9.01
N GLN A 900 -20.19 -23.43 7.70
CA GLN A 900 -19.17 -22.91 6.79
C GLN A 900 -18.70 -21.52 7.21
N ASN A 901 -17.39 -21.29 7.19
CA ASN A 901 -16.72 -20.06 7.66
C ASN A 901 -16.97 -19.73 9.16
N ARG A 902 -17.50 -20.69 9.94
CA ARG A 902 -17.84 -20.53 11.37
C ARG A 902 -17.25 -21.61 12.27
N ILE A 903 -16.33 -22.43 11.76
CA ILE A 903 -15.51 -23.36 12.54
C ILE A 903 -14.05 -22.95 12.40
N ILE A 904 -13.34 -22.85 13.52
CA ILE A 904 -11.88 -22.64 13.57
C ILE A 904 -11.20 -23.71 14.42
N ASN A 905 -9.99 -24.11 14.04
CA ASN A 905 -9.20 -25.15 14.69
C ASN A 905 -7.79 -24.64 15.00
N ILE A 906 -7.22 -25.09 16.12
CA ILE A 906 -5.80 -24.96 16.45
C ILE A 906 -5.09 -26.27 16.10
N HIS A 907 -3.98 -26.17 15.37
CA HIS A 907 -3.20 -27.32 14.93
C HIS A 907 -1.73 -27.18 15.37
N PRO A 908 -1.10 -28.23 15.95
CA PRO A 908 0.25 -28.17 16.53
C PRO A 908 1.36 -28.29 15.46
N SER A 909 1.22 -27.60 14.34
CA SER A 909 2.30 -27.39 13.36
C SER A 909 2.12 -26.08 12.59
N LEU A 910 3.14 -25.68 11.84
CA LEU A 910 3.01 -24.66 10.79
C LEU A 910 2.39 -25.30 9.54
N LEU A 911 1.06 -25.32 9.46
CA LEU A 911 0.34 -25.74 8.27
C LEU A 911 0.79 -24.92 7.04
N PRO A 912 0.97 -25.57 5.88
CA PRO A 912 0.55 -26.93 5.54
C PRO A 912 1.54 -28.06 5.89
N SER A 913 2.70 -27.78 6.53
CA SER A 913 3.85 -28.69 6.56
C SER A 913 3.61 -30.06 7.19
N PHE A 914 2.92 -30.14 8.33
CA PHE A 914 2.65 -31.41 9.01
C PHE A 914 1.15 -31.48 9.39
N ARG A 915 0.35 -32.24 8.64
CA ARG A 915 -1.10 -32.38 8.85
C ARG A 915 -1.45 -33.64 9.64
N GLY A 916 -2.63 -33.67 10.25
CA GLY A 916 -3.15 -34.84 10.94
C GLY A 916 -2.61 -35.02 12.36
N ALA A 917 -2.99 -36.13 12.99
CA ALA A 917 -2.90 -36.32 14.44
C ALA A 917 -1.48 -36.48 15.01
N TYR A 918 -0.45 -36.68 14.17
CA TYR A 918 0.93 -36.96 14.58
C TYR A 918 1.91 -35.84 14.26
N ALA A 919 1.42 -34.66 13.88
CA ALA A 919 2.22 -33.56 13.32
C ALA A 919 3.46 -33.12 14.14
N VAL A 920 3.48 -33.33 15.47
CA VAL A 920 4.67 -33.05 16.30
C VAL A 920 5.74 -34.13 16.15
N ARG A 921 5.33 -35.41 16.08
CA ARG A 921 6.22 -36.53 15.78
C ARG A 921 6.74 -36.44 14.36
N ASP A 922 5.86 -36.16 13.40
CA ASP A 922 6.23 -36.00 11.99
C ASP A 922 7.30 -34.90 11.82
N ALA A 923 7.20 -33.80 12.58
CA ALA A 923 8.20 -32.73 12.58
C ALA A 923 9.56 -33.16 13.15
N LEU A 924 9.59 -34.02 14.18
CA LEU A 924 10.81 -34.56 14.78
C LEU A 924 11.45 -35.64 13.90
N GLU A 925 10.67 -36.57 13.38
CA GLU A 925 11.12 -37.62 12.45
C GLU A 925 11.66 -37.04 11.14
N PHE A 926 11.09 -35.93 10.67
CA PHE A 926 11.60 -35.15 9.54
C PHE A 926 12.89 -34.37 9.86
N GLY A 927 13.26 -34.22 11.13
CA GLY A 927 14.41 -33.41 11.55
C GLY A 927 14.22 -31.90 11.35
N ALA A 928 12.97 -31.41 11.43
CA ALA A 928 12.68 -30.00 11.28
C ALA A 928 13.42 -29.15 12.33
N LYS A 929 13.89 -27.96 11.94
CA LYS A 929 14.51 -26.98 12.86
C LYS A 929 13.52 -25.95 13.39
N VAL A 930 12.38 -25.80 12.73
CA VAL A 930 11.28 -24.91 13.11
C VAL A 930 9.97 -25.63 12.86
N THR A 931 9.10 -25.63 13.86
CA THR A 931 7.67 -25.99 13.76
C THR A 931 6.86 -24.84 14.36
N GLY A 932 5.68 -25.09 14.92
CA GLY A 932 4.87 -24.06 15.56
C GLY A 932 3.44 -24.49 15.76
N CYS A 933 2.52 -23.54 15.78
CA CYS A 933 1.08 -23.80 15.74
C CYS A 933 0.37 -22.91 14.72
N SER A 934 -0.75 -23.41 14.18
CA SER A 934 -1.60 -22.73 13.20
C SER A 934 -3.03 -22.67 13.66
N VAL A 935 -3.67 -21.51 13.54
CA VAL A 935 -5.13 -21.40 13.63
C VAL A 935 -5.69 -21.23 12.22
N HIS A 936 -6.68 -22.03 11.86
CA HIS A 936 -7.29 -22.02 10.53
C HIS A 936 -8.80 -22.23 10.59
N PHE A 937 -9.51 -21.84 9.52
CA PHE A 937 -10.89 -22.24 9.31
C PHE A 937 -10.94 -23.72 8.92
N VAL A 938 -11.97 -24.45 9.37
CA VAL A 938 -12.19 -25.84 8.98
C VAL A 938 -13.06 -25.90 7.73
N ASP A 939 -12.60 -26.64 6.73
CA ASP A 939 -13.29 -27.01 5.50
C ASP A 939 -13.47 -28.54 5.42
N GLU A 940 -13.86 -29.07 4.24
CA GLU A 940 -14.17 -30.50 4.08
C GLU A 940 -12.91 -31.39 4.04
N GLU A 941 -11.72 -30.78 3.91
CA GLU A 941 -10.43 -31.44 3.91
C GLU A 941 -9.71 -31.28 5.26
N VAL A 942 -8.96 -32.31 5.68
CA VAL A 942 -8.28 -32.29 6.97
C VAL A 942 -7.10 -31.32 6.93
N ASP A 943 -7.10 -30.39 7.89
CA ASP A 943 -6.09 -29.35 8.12
C ASP A 943 -5.70 -28.54 6.87
N HIS A 944 -6.68 -28.32 5.97
CA HIS A 944 -6.50 -27.63 4.70
C HIS A 944 -6.98 -26.16 4.72
N GLY A 945 -8.10 -25.90 5.39
CA GLY A 945 -8.82 -24.64 5.27
C GLY A 945 -8.04 -23.38 5.67
N LYS A 946 -8.58 -22.23 5.26
CA LYS A 946 -7.88 -20.93 5.24
C LYS A 946 -7.24 -20.56 6.60
N LEU A 947 -5.93 -20.34 6.58
CA LEU A 947 -5.15 -19.83 7.71
C LEU A 947 -5.67 -18.48 8.24
N ILE A 948 -5.69 -18.34 9.58
CA ILE A 948 -6.10 -17.15 10.32
C ILE A 948 -4.89 -16.48 10.98
N ALA A 949 -4.00 -17.29 11.58
CA ALA A 949 -2.76 -16.88 12.22
C ALA A 949 -1.83 -18.09 12.45
N GLN A 950 -0.52 -17.87 12.60
CA GLN A 950 0.49 -18.88 12.91
C GLN A 950 1.55 -18.31 13.87
N LEU A 951 2.20 -19.15 14.67
CA LEU A 951 3.37 -18.78 15.47
C LEU A 951 4.45 -19.87 15.39
N PRO A 952 5.71 -19.54 15.09
CA PRO A 952 6.81 -20.50 15.03
C PRO A 952 7.36 -20.88 16.41
N VAL A 953 7.97 -22.06 16.47
CA VAL A 953 8.72 -22.63 17.60
C VAL A 953 10.01 -23.25 17.04
N ILE A 954 11.14 -22.92 17.67
CA ILE A 954 12.44 -23.53 17.34
C ILE A 954 12.50 -24.92 18.00
N ILE A 955 13.00 -25.90 17.26
CA ILE A 955 13.26 -27.27 17.74
C ILE A 955 14.73 -27.32 18.16
N ASP A 956 14.98 -27.55 19.46
CA ASP A 956 16.33 -27.66 20.02
C ASP A 956 16.89 -29.08 19.80
N GLU A 957 18.22 -29.23 19.85
CA GLU A 957 18.89 -30.51 19.55
C GLU A 957 18.53 -31.67 20.48
N ASN A 958 18.00 -31.36 21.67
CA ASN A 958 17.57 -32.34 22.68
C ASN A 958 16.03 -32.40 22.85
N ASP A 959 15.25 -31.84 21.91
CA ASP A 959 13.79 -31.93 21.99
C ASP A 959 13.26 -33.34 21.67
N ASP A 960 12.33 -33.81 22.49
CA ASP A 960 11.50 -35.00 22.24
C ASP A 960 10.05 -34.62 21.96
N GLU A 961 9.19 -35.60 21.65
CA GLU A 961 7.76 -35.36 21.35
C GLU A 961 7.03 -34.65 22.51
N THR A 962 7.48 -34.84 23.76
CA THR A 962 6.89 -34.22 24.95
C THR A 962 7.38 -32.78 25.14
N SER A 963 8.69 -32.54 25.07
CA SER A 963 9.27 -31.19 25.25
C SER A 963 8.85 -30.25 24.13
N LEU A 964 8.84 -30.75 22.89
CA LEU A 964 8.40 -29.96 21.74
C LEU A 964 6.90 -29.67 21.78
N HIS A 965 6.07 -30.64 22.15
CA HIS A 965 4.63 -30.41 22.31
C HIS A 965 4.34 -29.37 23.42
N ALA A 966 5.12 -29.36 24.50
CA ALA A 966 5.00 -28.33 25.55
C ALA A 966 5.36 -26.92 25.02
N LYS A 967 6.43 -26.77 24.23
CA LYS A 967 6.82 -25.51 23.58
C LYS A 967 5.77 -25.01 22.58
N ILE A 968 5.21 -25.92 21.75
CA ILE A 968 4.12 -25.60 20.84
C ILE A 968 2.88 -25.13 21.63
N GLN A 969 2.49 -25.86 22.67
CA GLN A 969 1.32 -25.53 23.49
C GLN A 969 1.44 -24.15 24.18
N GLU A 970 2.64 -23.69 24.54
CA GLU A 970 2.84 -22.31 25.02
C GLU A 970 2.45 -21.27 23.96
N LYS A 971 2.71 -21.54 22.68
CA LYS A 971 2.30 -20.65 21.57
C LYS A 971 0.83 -20.81 21.22
N GLU A 972 0.26 -22.01 21.28
CA GLU A 972 -1.18 -22.25 21.12
C GLU A 972 -2.01 -21.45 22.13
N HIS A 973 -1.57 -21.46 23.40
CA HIS A 973 -2.18 -20.71 24.50
C HIS A 973 -2.24 -19.19 24.27
N LYS A 974 -1.37 -18.65 23.41
CA LYS A 974 -1.39 -17.24 22.99
C LYS A 974 -2.18 -17.06 21.68
N LEU A 975 -1.85 -17.85 20.67
CA LEU A 975 -2.35 -17.69 19.30
C LEU A 975 -3.85 -17.96 19.18
N PHE A 976 -4.37 -18.99 19.85
CA PHE A 976 -5.75 -19.40 19.64
C PHE A 976 -6.77 -18.39 20.20
N PRO A 977 -6.56 -17.81 21.40
CA PRO A 977 -7.32 -16.64 21.85
C PRO A 977 -7.26 -15.46 20.88
N GLU A 978 -6.08 -15.05 20.42
CA GLU A 978 -5.91 -13.92 19.49
C GLU A 978 -6.70 -14.14 18.19
N ALA A 979 -6.62 -15.36 17.63
CA ALA A 979 -7.36 -15.73 16.43
C ALA A 979 -8.88 -15.79 16.65
N MET A 980 -9.36 -16.31 17.79
CA MET A 980 -10.77 -16.31 18.15
C MET A 980 -11.33 -14.87 18.21
N GLN A 981 -10.63 -13.96 18.90
CA GLN A 981 -11.05 -12.55 19.00
C GLN A 981 -11.04 -11.86 17.62
N LYS A 982 -10.04 -12.15 16.78
CA LYS A 982 -9.92 -11.63 15.40
C LYS A 982 -11.11 -12.05 14.52
N VAL A 983 -11.51 -13.33 14.58
CA VAL A 983 -12.67 -13.84 13.83
C VAL A 983 -13.97 -13.24 14.37
N ALA A 984 -14.17 -13.24 15.70
CA ALA A 984 -15.37 -12.67 16.31
C ALA A 984 -15.56 -11.18 16.00
N LYS A 985 -14.48 -10.39 16.04
CA LYS A 985 -14.49 -8.97 15.63
C LYS A 985 -15.01 -8.80 14.19
N ASN A 986 -14.47 -9.58 13.26
CA ASN A 986 -14.90 -9.53 11.85
C ASN A 986 -16.39 -9.88 11.68
N MET A 987 -16.90 -10.86 12.43
CA MET A 987 -18.33 -11.23 12.42
C MET A 987 -19.24 -10.12 12.95
N ILE A 988 -18.78 -9.33 13.94
CA ILE A 988 -19.51 -8.17 14.45
C ILE A 988 -19.51 -7.04 13.42
N THR A 989 -18.34 -6.67 12.89
CA THR A 989 -18.22 -5.62 11.87
C THR A 989 -19.08 -5.91 10.64
N PHE A 990 -19.10 -7.15 10.16
CA PHE A 990 -19.92 -7.54 9.01
C PHE A 990 -21.44 -7.42 9.29
N ARG A 991 -21.90 -7.76 10.50
CA ARG A 991 -23.31 -7.57 10.89
C ARG A 991 -23.71 -6.09 10.94
N LEU A 992 -22.83 -5.23 11.44
CA LEU A 992 -23.09 -3.79 11.49
C LEU A 992 -23.19 -3.20 10.08
N SER A 993 -22.34 -3.60 9.14
CA SER A 993 -22.42 -3.15 7.73
C SER A 993 -23.65 -3.64 6.96
N VAL A 994 -24.21 -4.80 7.34
CA VAL A 994 -25.41 -5.35 6.68
C VAL A 994 -26.71 -4.74 7.23
N ASN A 995 -26.72 -4.33 8.51
CA ASN A 995 -27.87 -3.65 9.11
C ASN A 995 -27.90 -2.13 8.85
N SER A 996 -26.87 -1.57 8.20
CA SER A 996 -26.77 -0.16 7.80
C SER A 996 -27.17 0.11 6.33
N HIS A 997 -27.92 -0.81 5.72
CA HIS A 997 -28.45 -0.74 4.35
C HIS A 997 -29.95 -1.00 4.32
#